data_AF-A0A1F3ISZ0-F1
#
_entry.id   AF-A0A1F3ISZ0-F1
#
_cell.length_a   1.000
_cell.length_b   1.000
_cell.length_c   1.000
_cell.angle_alpha   90.00
_cell.angle_beta   90.00
_cell.angle_gamma   90.00
#
_symmetry.space_group_name_H-M   'P 1'
#
loop_
_entity.id
_entity.type
_entity.pdbx_description
1 polymer ?
#
loop_
_entity_poly.entity_id
_entity_poly.type
_entity_poly.pdbx_seq_one_letter_code
_entity_poly.pdbx_strand_id
1 'polypeptide(L)'
;MKKLSLLLLAIMFIAVTQINAQNVAITDDDTYSPQACAVLDVKSITKGLLFPRLSTTQRNAISSPQAGLVVYDTNIKKLYLYDGTGWKDASAEGIWLTNGTKLYTSNLNYRLGIGSSNPNSKLEVRADATFLDSDTLFVVKDKYGKAVFVVFPDGAQVIIDTSLAKGAVGGFAVSGRTPTKGAEPYLLVRPDSTRVYVNEGSTKGAIGGFAVSGRTPTKTTATSFMSLTPENYFIGHESGLLTTGLYNIFLGYMAGKYNIEGSRNVFIGDSAGFNNRSGGYNTYLGYQSGYKSGYATTSDPSFNTYMGYRAGYNVRTGTYNTYIGYESGYSTDASNTSGSRNTALGYGSGHSLTYGANNVFIGNLSGYSNTYGQKNVFVGDSAGYSNTYGHYNVFIGEAAGKSNTTTGYNTMIGFQAGMNSSGSNNSFFGYRAGTTNTGNYNAFYGPYAGYTNTGSSNAFMGYYAGYNNDGSYNIFLGERSGYSNQTGSQNVFIGYYSGKSNTSGAYNVFIGNNTFKNNSSGVTQNNVAIGNNCADDVTSTVQSSVIMGDNALTGMVKTSITVYRSLFLGNNAGILLDSATSVSDCVFIGTNAGEGIKNSQYNTISDIVAIGIYSGKNSNGYRNLFVGNAAGKDFRGHQNTMIGWMTGSGAGSGSYNVFIGDQTGKENIGSNNTFVGRTAGNWVTGSYNIYIGNNAGSAVYPARVTESNMLRIGSSNLITGNFSTDQVGINGNPSATTTNILRVYSGSTNGYYSSSGWTHSSDKRLKTNIETVPNALDKVLKMNGVYFNWINDPGKRQVGFIAQEMQEVLPEVISVGEDDYLTLTYDNVVPVLVNAIKEQQQQIDAQQKQIELLIKEIESLKEK
;
A
#
# COMPACT_ATOMS: atom_id res chain seq x y z
N MET A 1 55.53 5.74 101.73
CA MET A 1 55.36 5.53 103.19
C MET A 1 56.64 4.87 103.70
N LYS A 2 57.26 5.38 104.78
CA LYS A 2 58.48 4.83 105.44
C LYS A 2 59.78 4.79 104.59
N LYS A 3 60.97 5.05 105.12
CA LYS A 3 61.39 5.85 106.31
C LYS A 3 62.94 5.92 106.27
N LEU A 4 63.52 6.95 106.91
CA LEU A 4 64.80 6.92 107.64
C LEU A 4 66.04 6.38 106.86
N SER A 5 67.01 7.14 106.35
CA SER A 5 67.46 8.52 106.63
C SER A 5 67.75 8.86 108.11
N LEU A 6 68.85 9.57 108.37
CA LEU A 6 69.18 10.19 109.66
C LEU A 6 69.23 9.24 110.89
N LEU A 7 70.44 8.88 111.29
CA LEU A 7 71.08 9.43 112.50
C LEU A 7 72.55 8.96 112.55
N LEU A 8 73.55 9.75 112.96
CA LEU A 8 73.61 11.16 113.37
C LEU A 8 74.97 11.64 112.78
N LEU A 9 74.96 12.59 111.84
CA LEU A 9 75.36 13.98 112.12
C LEU A 9 76.83 14.03 112.59
N ALA A 10 77.80 14.26 111.70
CA ALA A 10 78.16 15.57 111.13
C ALA A 10 78.73 16.55 112.16
N ILE A 11 79.52 17.50 111.61
CA ILE A 11 80.12 18.73 112.20
C ILE A 11 81.64 18.51 112.45
N MET A 12 82.60 19.25 111.85
CA MET A 12 82.55 20.63 111.32
C MET A 12 83.61 20.90 110.21
N PHE A 13 83.22 21.66 109.17
CA PHE A 13 83.98 22.69 108.40
C PHE A 13 85.33 22.33 107.69
N ILE A 14 85.47 22.43 106.35
CA ILE A 14 85.52 23.62 105.44
C ILE A 14 86.88 24.37 105.48
N ALA A 15 87.56 24.77 104.39
CA ALA A 15 87.58 24.40 102.95
C ALA A 15 88.76 25.13 102.25
N VAL A 16 89.25 24.64 101.09
CA VAL A 16 89.73 25.38 99.88
C VAL A 16 90.40 24.40 98.89
N THR A 17 90.27 24.67 97.59
CA THR A 17 90.63 23.81 96.45
C THR A 17 91.73 24.41 95.55
N GLN A 18 92.33 23.61 94.66
CA GLN A 18 92.74 23.91 93.26
C GLN A 18 93.35 22.64 92.62
N ILE A 19 93.86 22.63 91.38
CA ILE A 19 93.13 22.54 90.08
C ILE A 19 93.84 21.45 89.22
N ASN A 20 93.14 20.78 88.30
CA ASN A 20 93.74 19.88 87.28
C ASN A 20 94.03 20.64 85.96
N ALA A 21 95.07 20.22 85.22
CA ALA A 21 95.41 20.79 83.92
C ALA A 21 94.33 20.51 82.85
N GLN A 22 94.06 21.49 81.99
CA GLN A 22 93.03 21.44 80.93
C GLN A 22 93.66 21.26 79.54
N ASN A 23 93.01 20.46 78.69
CA ASN A 23 93.28 20.45 77.24
C ASN A 23 92.82 21.78 76.62
N VAL A 24 93.56 22.30 75.66
CA VAL A 24 93.22 23.58 75.00
C VAL A 24 92.31 23.34 73.80
N ALA A 25 91.03 23.71 73.95
CA ALA A 25 90.15 23.95 72.81
C ALA A 25 90.30 25.40 72.33
N ILE A 26 90.39 25.61 71.02
CA ILE A 26 90.16 26.91 70.39
C ILE A 26 88.82 26.81 69.64
N THR A 27 87.79 27.42 70.22
CA THR A 27 86.42 27.29 69.71
C THR A 27 85.61 28.57 69.89
N ASP A 28 84.56 28.72 69.08
CA ASP A 28 83.48 29.69 69.27
C ASP A 28 82.16 29.03 69.74
N ASP A 29 82.24 27.76 70.15
CA ASP A 29 81.17 26.98 70.76
C ASP A 29 81.53 26.69 72.23
N ASP A 30 81.03 27.53 73.13
CA ASP A 30 81.27 27.44 74.58
C ASP A 30 80.75 26.13 75.21
N THR A 31 80.02 25.29 74.47
CA THR A 31 79.56 23.96 74.91
C THR A 31 80.52 22.84 74.51
N TYR A 32 81.58 23.13 73.76
CA TYR A 32 82.50 22.11 73.25
C TYR A 32 83.56 21.68 74.27
N SER A 33 83.64 20.37 74.49
CA SER A 33 84.73 19.73 75.23
C SER A 33 85.77 19.17 74.25
N PRO A 34 87.07 19.53 74.36
CA PRO A 34 88.12 19.04 73.47
C PRO A 34 88.28 17.52 73.56
N GLN A 35 88.57 16.89 72.42
CA GLN A 35 88.82 15.45 72.33
C GLN A 35 90.01 15.04 73.20
N ALA A 36 89.86 13.96 73.97
CA ALA A 36 90.87 13.50 74.93
C ALA A 36 92.22 13.10 74.29
N CYS A 37 92.24 12.81 72.98
CA CYS A 37 93.44 12.47 72.21
C CYS A 37 94.10 13.68 71.51
N ALA A 38 93.55 14.89 71.63
CA ALA A 38 94.06 16.10 70.99
C ALA A 38 94.72 17.04 72.02
N VAL A 39 95.99 17.39 71.78
CA VAL A 39 96.71 18.41 72.57
C VAL A 39 96.25 19.83 72.22
N LEU A 40 95.82 20.04 70.98
CA LEU A 40 95.16 21.24 70.48
C LEU A 40 93.96 20.80 69.65
N ASP A 41 92.76 21.23 70.03
CA ASP A 41 91.52 20.93 69.33
C ASP A 41 90.88 22.23 68.84
N VAL A 42 90.64 22.36 67.54
CA VAL A 42 90.15 23.61 66.92
C VAL A 42 88.81 23.34 66.26
N LYS A 43 87.72 23.74 66.92
CA LYS A 43 86.36 23.57 66.42
C LYS A 43 85.70 24.93 66.24
N SER A 44 85.30 25.24 65.01
CA SER A 44 84.36 26.34 64.76
C SER A 44 83.47 26.00 63.58
N ILE A 45 82.22 26.48 63.64
CA ILE A 45 81.28 26.42 62.51
C ILE A 45 81.22 27.75 61.72
N THR A 46 81.88 28.81 62.21
CA THR A 46 81.90 30.13 61.54
C THR A 46 83.30 30.65 61.18
N LYS A 47 84.37 30.04 61.71
CA LYS A 47 85.77 30.46 61.55
C LYS A 47 86.63 29.29 61.09
N GLY A 48 87.69 29.59 60.35
CA GLY A 48 88.71 28.60 59.94
C GLY A 48 90.04 28.82 60.65
N LEU A 49 90.88 27.78 60.70
CA LEU A 49 92.26 27.90 61.17
C LEU A 49 93.12 28.60 60.11
N LEU A 50 93.67 29.76 60.45
CA LEU A 50 94.58 30.52 59.57
C LEU A 50 96.04 30.16 59.89
N PHE A 51 96.66 29.34 59.05
CA PHE A 51 98.08 29.02 59.15
C PHE A 51 98.97 30.26 58.92
N PRO A 52 100.22 30.27 59.43
CA PRO A 52 101.18 31.33 59.16
C PRO A 52 101.32 31.57 57.65
N ARG A 53 101.09 32.82 57.25
CA ARG A 53 101.09 33.25 55.85
C ARG A 53 102.44 33.88 55.52
N LEU A 54 103.23 33.18 54.72
CA LEU A 54 104.60 33.57 54.36
C LEU A 54 104.71 33.60 52.84
N SER A 55 105.44 34.56 52.27
CA SER A 55 105.89 34.44 50.87
C SER A 55 106.85 33.26 50.72
N THR A 56 107.03 32.73 49.51
CA THR A 56 107.98 31.63 49.24
C THR A 56 109.38 31.92 49.76
N THR A 57 109.85 33.17 49.64
CA THR A 57 111.12 33.63 50.20
C THR A 57 111.14 33.53 51.73
N GLN A 58 110.08 33.99 52.41
CA GLN A 58 109.97 33.91 53.88
C GLN A 58 109.84 32.47 54.39
N ARG A 59 109.10 31.60 53.70
CA ARG A 59 109.01 30.17 54.03
C ARG A 59 110.39 29.49 53.94
N ASN A 60 111.11 29.74 52.85
CA ASN A 60 112.43 29.16 52.64
C ASN A 60 113.51 29.79 53.56
N ALA A 61 113.25 30.96 54.15
CA ALA A 61 114.11 31.64 55.12
C ALA A 61 113.87 31.21 56.58
N ILE A 62 112.92 30.31 56.86
CA ILE A 62 112.80 29.69 58.19
C ILE A 62 114.06 28.86 58.44
N SER A 63 114.83 29.22 59.47
CA SER A 63 115.98 28.45 59.92
C SER A 63 115.52 27.22 60.71
N SER A 64 116.07 26.04 60.35
CA SER A 64 115.82 24.76 61.02
C SER A 64 114.34 24.39 61.24
N PRO A 65 113.48 24.41 60.20
CA PRO A 65 112.08 24.01 60.32
C PRO A 65 111.96 22.54 60.77
N GLN A 66 111.04 22.28 61.69
CA GLN A 66 110.77 20.93 62.19
C GLN A 66 109.87 20.15 61.23
N ALA A 67 110.04 18.83 61.18
CA ALA A 67 109.15 17.94 60.43
C ALA A 67 107.71 18.06 60.95
N GLY A 68 106.74 18.20 60.05
CA GLY A 68 105.34 18.47 60.37
C GLY A 68 104.97 19.95 60.50
N LEU A 69 105.90 20.89 60.31
CA LEU A 69 105.59 22.32 60.26
C LEU A 69 104.73 22.64 59.02
N VAL A 70 103.58 23.29 59.22
CA VAL A 70 102.64 23.66 58.15
C VAL A 70 102.52 25.18 58.03
N VAL A 71 102.64 25.69 56.81
CA VAL A 71 102.43 27.11 56.48
C VAL A 71 101.61 27.27 55.21
N TYR A 72 101.02 28.45 55.02
CA TYR A 72 100.39 28.83 53.75
C TYR A 72 101.32 29.77 52.98
N ASP A 73 101.80 29.33 51.81
CA ASP A 73 102.62 30.17 50.94
C ASP A 73 101.74 31.16 50.18
N THR A 74 101.92 32.46 50.44
CA THR A 74 101.10 33.53 49.86
C THR A 74 101.41 33.84 48.41
N ASN A 75 102.61 33.52 47.91
CA ASN A 75 102.98 33.80 46.52
C ASN A 75 102.33 32.78 45.58
N ILE A 76 102.42 31.49 45.93
CA ILE A 76 101.85 30.39 45.14
C ILE A 76 100.45 29.95 45.61
N LYS A 77 99.93 30.56 46.68
CA LYS A 77 98.57 30.40 47.22
C LYS A 77 98.21 28.96 47.60
N LYS A 78 99.15 28.25 48.23
CA LYS A 78 99.01 26.83 48.60
C LYS A 78 99.52 26.52 49.99
N LEU A 79 98.98 25.46 50.59
CA LEU A 79 99.46 24.90 51.85
C LEU A 79 100.73 24.05 51.61
N TYR A 80 101.75 24.27 52.42
CA TYR A 80 103.02 23.55 52.37
C TYR A 80 103.35 22.93 53.73
N LEU A 81 103.82 21.69 53.72
CA LEU A 81 104.29 20.95 54.89
C LEU A 81 105.79 20.70 54.75
N TYR A 82 106.55 20.91 55.83
CA TYR A 82 107.96 20.52 55.88
C TYR A 82 108.05 19.05 56.33
N ASP A 83 108.62 18.18 55.49
CA ASP A 83 108.67 16.73 55.73
C ASP A 83 109.89 16.27 56.56
N GLY A 84 110.72 17.22 57.02
CA GLY A 84 112.01 16.96 57.67
C GLY A 84 113.21 17.09 56.72
N THR A 85 112.99 17.06 55.41
CA THR A 85 114.02 17.22 54.36
C THR A 85 113.77 18.41 53.43
N GLY A 86 112.50 18.81 53.25
CA GLY A 86 112.12 19.94 52.40
C GLY A 86 110.66 20.35 52.53
N TRP A 87 110.32 21.50 51.97
CA TRP A 87 108.95 21.99 51.84
C TRP A 87 108.22 21.28 50.70
N LYS A 88 107.13 20.56 51.00
CA LYS A 88 106.28 19.85 50.04
C LYS A 88 104.91 20.51 49.90
N ASP A 89 104.40 20.54 48.67
CA ASP A 89 103.03 20.97 48.36
C ASP A 89 102.04 19.93 48.88
N ALA A 90 101.17 20.31 49.82
CA ALA A 90 100.17 19.41 50.38
C ALA A 90 99.00 19.09 49.43
N SER A 91 99.03 19.60 48.19
CA SER A 91 97.99 19.45 47.17
C SER A 91 98.46 18.81 45.85
N ALA A 92 99.68 18.26 45.78
CA ALA A 92 100.19 17.61 44.58
C ALA A 92 99.67 16.17 44.42
N GLU A 93 99.12 15.84 43.24
CA GLU A 93 98.53 14.52 42.94
C GLU A 93 99.58 13.40 42.85
N GLY A 94 99.33 12.24 43.48
CA GLY A 94 100.28 11.12 43.46
C GLY A 94 99.85 9.85 44.20
N ILE A 95 98.55 9.51 44.24
CA ILE A 95 98.01 8.39 45.07
C ILE A 95 97.57 7.16 44.24
N TRP A 96 98.18 6.94 43.07
CA TRP A 96 98.04 5.67 42.33
C TRP A 96 99.41 5.20 41.83
N LEU A 97 100.07 4.37 42.63
CA LEU A 97 101.31 3.69 42.23
C LEU A 97 101.01 2.65 41.14
N THR A 98 101.57 2.85 39.95
CA THR A 98 101.53 1.87 38.85
C THR A 98 102.35 0.64 39.22
N ASN A 99 101.67 -0.45 39.63
CA ASN A 99 102.32 -1.73 39.93
C ASN A 99 102.34 -2.61 38.68
N GLY A 100 103.53 -2.78 38.08
CA GLY A 100 103.78 -3.20 36.69
C GLY A 100 103.42 -4.64 36.30
N THR A 101 102.55 -5.33 37.03
CA THR A 101 102.07 -6.69 36.72
C THR A 101 100.55 -6.87 36.75
N LYS A 102 99.77 -5.86 37.20
CA LYS A 102 98.31 -5.99 37.30
C LYS A 102 97.51 -4.80 36.77
N LEU A 103 98.07 -3.60 36.77
CA LEU A 103 97.45 -2.38 36.23
C LEU A 103 98.27 -1.85 35.05
N TYR A 104 97.65 -1.69 33.88
CA TYR A 104 98.29 -1.29 32.64
C TYR A 104 97.60 -0.05 32.06
N THR A 105 98.38 0.96 31.67
CA THR A 105 97.88 2.18 31.02
C THR A 105 98.45 2.30 29.62
N SER A 106 97.59 2.45 28.62
CA SER A 106 98.03 2.70 27.24
C SER A 106 98.06 4.19 26.94
N ASN A 107 99.27 4.75 26.92
CA ASN A 107 99.51 6.18 26.69
C ASN A 107 99.13 6.66 25.28
N LEU A 108 98.83 5.75 24.34
CA LEU A 108 98.44 6.08 22.97
C LEU A 108 96.93 6.29 22.79
N ASN A 109 96.08 5.90 23.75
CA ASN A 109 94.62 5.95 23.58
C ASN A 109 93.82 6.29 24.87
N TYR A 110 94.48 6.70 25.96
CA TYR A 110 93.86 6.97 27.26
C TYR A 110 93.02 5.79 27.79
N ARG A 111 93.58 4.58 27.74
CA ARG A 111 92.91 3.33 28.16
C ARG A 111 93.55 2.74 29.41
N LEU A 112 92.71 2.25 30.33
CA LEU A 112 93.12 1.56 31.55
C LEU A 112 92.74 0.07 31.47
N GLY A 113 93.72 -0.81 31.62
CA GLY A 113 93.57 -2.26 31.65
C GLY A 113 93.93 -2.83 33.02
N ILE A 114 93.13 -3.76 33.53
CA ILE A 114 93.43 -4.58 34.72
C ILE A 114 93.53 -6.03 34.24
N GLY A 115 94.70 -6.66 34.42
CA GLY A 115 94.99 -8.01 33.90
C GLY A 115 95.20 -8.11 32.37
N SER A 116 95.21 -6.99 31.65
CA SER A 116 95.41 -6.91 30.19
C SER A 116 96.42 -5.82 29.83
N SER A 117 97.53 -6.21 29.19
CA SER A 117 98.62 -5.31 28.82
C SER A 117 98.37 -4.47 27.56
N ASN A 118 97.29 -4.75 26.82
CA ASN A 118 96.88 -3.98 25.65
C ASN A 118 95.35 -3.84 25.60
N PRO A 119 94.76 -2.95 26.41
CA PRO A 119 93.31 -2.81 26.53
C PRO A 119 92.67 -2.29 25.24
N ASN A 120 91.62 -2.99 24.77
CA ASN A 120 90.82 -2.62 23.60
C ASN A 120 89.69 -1.64 23.94
N SER A 121 89.29 -1.57 25.22
CA SER A 121 88.28 -0.64 25.75
C SER A 121 88.91 0.49 26.58
N LYS A 122 88.17 1.60 26.81
CA LYS A 122 88.64 2.71 27.70
C LYS A 122 88.91 2.24 29.13
N LEU A 123 88.11 1.28 29.62
CA LEU A 123 88.37 0.48 30.80
C LEU A 123 88.20 -0.99 30.40
N GLU A 124 89.20 -1.83 30.65
CA GLU A 124 89.15 -3.28 30.42
C GLU A 124 89.59 -4.01 31.69
N VAL A 125 88.83 -5.02 32.11
CA VAL A 125 89.17 -5.89 33.25
C VAL A 125 89.10 -7.32 32.75
N ARG A 126 90.22 -8.04 32.85
CA ARG A 126 90.39 -9.37 32.26
C ARG A 126 90.98 -10.34 33.28
N ALA A 127 90.41 -11.53 33.35
CA ALA A 127 90.92 -12.64 34.14
C ALA A 127 92.28 -13.11 33.60
N ASP A 128 93.12 -13.61 34.49
CA ASP A 128 94.26 -14.45 34.11
C ASP A 128 93.84 -15.94 34.04
N ALA A 129 94.76 -16.81 33.65
CA ALA A 129 94.49 -18.24 33.48
C ALA A 129 94.26 -19.02 34.79
N THR A 130 94.30 -18.36 35.95
CA THR A 130 94.09 -18.98 37.28
C THR A 130 92.80 -18.55 37.98
N PHE A 131 92.00 -17.69 37.34
CA PHE A 131 90.68 -17.25 37.82
C PHE A 131 89.63 -18.37 37.68
N LEU A 132 88.85 -18.63 38.73
CA LEU A 132 87.73 -19.57 38.69
C LEU A 132 86.42 -18.87 38.27
N ASP A 133 85.45 -19.64 37.74
CA ASP A 133 84.12 -19.11 37.41
C ASP A 133 83.40 -18.49 38.63
N SER A 134 83.75 -18.91 39.85
CA SER A 134 83.25 -18.35 41.12
C SER A 134 83.85 -16.98 41.50
N ASP A 135 84.93 -16.56 40.85
CA ASP A 135 85.70 -15.38 41.26
C ASP A 135 85.16 -14.10 40.60
N THR A 136 85.10 -13.00 41.36
CA THR A 136 84.54 -11.74 40.87
C THR A 136 85.55 -11.00 40.00
N LEU A 137 85.29 -10.94 38.70
CA LEU A 137 86.08 -10.24 37.69
C LEU A 137 86.09 -8.72 37.93
N PHE A 138 84.92 -8.13 38.20
CA PHE A 138 84.76 -6.71 38.52
C PHE A 138 83.65 -6.55 39.56
N VAL A 139 83.85 -5.72 40.58
CA VAL A 139 82.82 -5.45 41.60
C VAL A 139 82.73 -3.98 41.96
N VAL A 140 81.53 -3.41 41.79
CA VAL A 140 81.13 -2.13 42.38
C VAL A 140 80.49 -2.44 43.73
N LYS A 141 80.93 -1.74 44.78
CA LYS A 141 80.37 -1.84 46.13
C LYS A 141 79.72 -0.52 46.54
N ASP A 142 78.73 -0.57 47.41
CA ASP A 142 78.14 0.61 48.03
C ASP A 142 79.02 1.18 49.16
N LYS A 143 78.56 2.28 49.78
CA LYS A 143 79.22 2.91 50.93
C LYS A 143 79.30 2.03 52.19
N TYR A 144 78.63 0.88 52.22
CA TYR A 144 78.65 -0.10 53.31
C TYR A 144 79.48 -1.34 52.97
N GLY A 145 80.13 -1.37 51.80
CA GLY A 145 80.96 -2.48 51.35
C GLY A 145 80.19 -3.67 50.77
N LYS A 146 78.86 -3.58 50.62
CA LYS A 146 78.05 -4.58 49.92
C LYS A 146 78.28 -4.45 48.42
N ALA A 147 78.42 -5.58 47.73
CA ALA A 147 78.44 -5.57 46.26
C ALA A 147 77.07 -5.11 45.71
N VAL A 148 77.10 -4.20 44.73
CA VAL A 148 75.91 -3.69 44.02
C VAL A 148 75.95 -3.96 42.51
N PHE A 149 77.13 -4.22 41.95
CA PHE A 149 77.28 -4.81 40.62
C PHE A 149 78.50 -5.70 40.64
N VAL A 150 78.35 -6.95 40.23
CA VAL A 150 79.40 -7.97 40.17
C VAL A 150 79.43 -8.52 38.74
N VAL A 151 80.62 -8.66 38.17
CA VAL A 151 80.86 -9.40 36.95
C VAL A 151 81.72 -10.60 37.32
N PHE A 152 81.35 -11.77 36.82
CA PHE A 152 82.07 -13.03 36.88
C PHE A 152 82.53 -13.40 35.45
N PRO A 153 83.42 -14.39 35.26
CA PRO A 153 83.79 -14.86 33.92
C PRO A 153 82.58 -15.36 33.09
N ASP A 154 81.54 -15.90 33.73
CA ASP A 154 80.38 -16.53 33.08
C ASP A 154 79.10 -15.68 33.05
N GLY A 155 79.07 -14.51 33.72
CA GLY A 155 77.88 -13.68 33.81
C GLY A 155 78.06 -12.39 34.63
N ALA A 156 77.00 -11.59 34.71
CA ALA A 156 76.98 -10.37 35.52
C ALA A 156 75.73 -10.32 36.42
N GLN A 157 75.94 -9.95 37.67
CA GLN A 157 74.93 -9.84 38.73
C GLN A 157 74.83 -8.38 39.20
N VAL A 158 73.71 -7.72 38.90
CA VAL A 158 73.35 -6.47 39.57
C VAL A 158 72.68 -6.81 40.90
N ILE A 159 73.19 -6.28 42.01
CA ILE A 159 72.68 -6.50 43.36
C ILE A 159 72.12 -5.17 43.86
N ILE A 160 70.83 -5.14 44.20
CA ILE A 160 70.19 -3.95 44.77
C ILE A 160 69.91 -4.26 46.24
N ASP A 161 70.41 -3.41 47.14
CA ASP A 161 70.28 -3.65 48.57
C ASP A 161 68.81 -3.54 49.03
N THR A 162 68.25 -4.64 49.54
CA THR A 162 66.82 -4.76 49.86
C THR A 162 66.46 -4.36 51.29
N SER A 163 67.37 -3.73 52.05
CA SER A 163 67.13 -3.37 53.46
C SER A 163 66.48 -1.99 53.71
N LEU A 164 65.87 -1.37 52.70
CA LEU A 164 64.99 -0.21 52.87
C LEU A 164 63.60 -0.48 52.28
N ALA A 165 62.55 -0.13 53.03
CA ALA A 165 61.19 -0.54 52.74
C ALA A 165 60.54 0.24 51.58
N LYS A 166 60.72 -0.24 50.34
CA LYS A 166 59.72 -0.25 49.25
C LYS A 166 60.24 -1.07 48.04
N GLY A 167 59.34 -1.80 47.39
CA GLY A 167 59.70 -2.96 46.55
C GLY A 167 60.19 -2.64 45.14
N ALA A 168 61.11 -3.48 44.66
CA ALA A 168 61.60 -3.48 43.28
C ALA A 168 60.65 -4.20 42.31
N VAL A 169 60.43 -3.60 41.14
CA VAL A 169 60.01 -4.27 39.91
C VAL A 169 60.71 -3.60 38.72
N GLY A 170 61.60 -4.35 38.07
CA GLY A 170 62.34 -3.92 36.89
C GLY A 170 63.38 -4.97 36.50
N GLY A 171 63.19 -5.64 35.37
CA GLY A 171 64.11 -6.68 34.88
C GLY A 171 63.41 -7.68 33.95
N PHE A 172 63.69 -7.57 32.65
CA PHE A 172 63.21 -8.48 31.61
C PHE A 172 64.17 -9.67 31.49
N ALA A 173 63.67 -10.91 31.45
CA ALA A 173 64.51 -12.11 31.35
C ALA A 173 63.93 -13.12 30.35
N VAL A 174 64.77 -13.58 29.43
CA VAL A 174 64.52 -14.76 28.58
C VAL A 174 65.67 -15.73 28.85
N SER A 175 65.38 -16.88 29.45
CA SER A 175 66.40 -17.87 29.82
C SER A 175 66.07 -19.25 29.26
N GLY A 176 66.90 -19.75 28.35
CA GLY A 176 66.93 -21.16 27.97
C GLY A 176 67.92 -21.90 28.86
N ARG A 177 67.43 -22.60 29.90
CA ARG A 177 68.29 -23.40 30.80
C ARG A 177 68.01 -24.89 30.63
N THR A 178 68.47 -25.44 29.51
CA THR A 178 68.65 -26.88 29.29
C THR A 178 70.10 -27.16 28.88
N PRO A 179 70.65 -28.38 29.12
CA PRO A 179 72.09 -28.64 28.95
C PRO A 179 72.59 -28.66 27.50
N THR A 180 71.68 -28.69 26.52
CA THR A 180 71.99 -28.94 25.10
C THR A 180 71.65 -27.70 24.28
N LYS A 181 72.69 -27.02 23.74
CA LYS A 181 72.53 -25.81 22.92
C LYS A 181 71.95 -26.15 21.54
N GLY A 182 70.63 -25.99 21.37
CA GLY A 182 70.01 -25.82 20.05
C GLY A 182 70.35 -24.43 19.47
N ALA A 183 70.53 -24.32 18.16
CA ALA A 183 71.00 -23.11 17.48
C ALA A 183 69.92 -22.04 17.21
N GLU A 184 68.69 -22.23 17.71
CA GLU A 184 67.51 -21.43 17.36
C GLU A 184 67.21 -20.30 18.36
N PRO A 185 66.80 -19.09 17.89
CA PRO A 185 66.49 -17.96 18.77
C PRO A 185 65.09 -18.06 19.39
N TYR A 186 65.03 -18.19 20.72
CA TYR A 186 63.77 -18.27 21.49
C TYR A 186 62.92 -16.98 21.48
N LEU A 187 63.55 -15.83 21.23
CA LEU A 187 62.89 -14.55 21.01
C LEU A 187 63.58 -13.82 19.86
N LEU A 188 62.84 -13.53 18.79
CA LEU A 188 63.32 -12.71 17.68
C LEU A 188 62.44 -11.45 17.57
N VAL A 189 63.07 -10.29 17.73
CA VAL A 189 62.47 -8.98 17.52
C VAL A 189 63.04 -8.41 16.23
N ARG A 190 62.16 -8.09 15.29
CA ARG A 190 62.46 -7.34 14.05
C ARG A 190 61.63 -6.05 14.05
N PRO A 191 61.96 -5.06 13.21
CA PRO A 191 61.17 -3.84 13.09
C PRO A 191 59.70 -4.07 12.67
N ASP A 192 59.40 -5.23 12.06
CA ASP A 192 58.07 -5.60 11.54
C ASP A 192 57.29 -6.59 12.44
N SER A 193 57.96 -7.36 13.30
CA SER A 193 57.29 -8.34 14.17
C SER A 193 58.17 -8.83 15.34
N THR A 194 57.51 -9.24 16.42
CA THR A 194 58.09 -10.02 17.53
C THR A 194 57.48 -11.42 17.52
N ARG A 195 58.30 -12.46 17.55
CA ARG A 195 57.85 -13.86 17.58
C ARG A 195 58.50 -14.63 18.73
N VAL A 196 57.72 -15.54 19.33
CA VAL A 196 58.15 -16.44 20.41
C VAL A 196 57.90 -17.87 19.95
N TYR A 197 58.91 -18.73 20.07
CA TYR A 197 58.82 -20.15 19.69
C TYR A 197 58.88 -21.03 20.94
N VAL A 198 58.10 -22.11 20.94
CA VAL A 198 58.08 -23.14 22.00
C VAL A 198 58.24 -24.51 21.34
N ASN A 199 58.96 -25.41 21.99
CA ASN A 199 59.29 -26.73 21.45
C ASN A 199 58.43 -27.82 22.13
N GLU A 200 57.61 -28.53 21.35
CA GLU A 200 56.70 -29.56 21.86
C GLU A 200 57.37 -30.94 21.92
N GLY A 201 58.21 -31.12 22.94
CA GLY A 201 58.71 -32.44 23.36
C GLY A 201 57.82 -33.05 24.47
N SER A 202 57.39 -34.30 24.29
CA SER A 202 56.29 -34.94 25.04
C SER A 202 56.59 -35.37 26.49
N THR A 203 57.37 -34.60 27.26
CA THR A 203 57.62 -34.84 28.69
C THR A 203 57.46 -33.55 29.50
N LYS A 204 56.50 -33.54 30.44
CA LYS A 204 56.14 -32.40 31.29
C LYS A 204 57.33 -31.81 32.06
N GLY A 205 57.88 -30.70 31.58
CA GLY A 205 58.66 -29.77 32.39
C GLY A 205 57.73 -28.84 33.18
N ALA A 206 57.98 -28.68 34.48
CA ALA A 206 57.18 -27.76 35.29
C ALA A 206 57.58 -26.30 34.99
N ILE A 207 56.56 -25.44 34.79
CA ILE A 207 56.65 -24.00 34.53
C ILE A 207 57.15 -23.64 33.11
N GLY A 208 56.20 -23.55 32.17
CA GLY A 208 56.32 -22.77 30.95
C GLY A 208 55.21 -21.71 30.90
N GLY A 209 55.52 -20.49 30.44
CA GLY A 209 54.54 -19.42 30.23
C GLY A 209 54.77 -18.15 31.05
N PHE A 210 54.30 -17.04 30.48
CA PHE A 210 54.46 -15.66 30.97
C PHE A 210 53.63 -15.44 32.25
N ALA A 211 54.27 -15.31 33.43
CA ALA A 211 53.58 -15.23 34.72
C ALA A 211 53.53 -13.80 35.30
N VAL A 212 52.33 -13.21 35.39
CA VAL A 212 52.09 -11.94 36.10
C VAL A 212 51.80 -12.24 37.57
N SER A 213 52.80 -12.12 38.45
CA SER A 213 52.65 -12.43 39.88
C SER A 213 52.24 -11.23 40.73
N GLY A 214 51.08 -11.33 41.38
CA GLY A 214 50.74 -10.50 42.54
C GLY A 214 51.52 -10.97 43.76
N ARG A 215 52.42 -10.13 44.32
CA ARG A 215 53.24 -10.49 45.49
C ARG A 215 52.51 -10.21 46.80
N THR A 216 51.72 -11.18 47.27
CA THR A 216 51.22 -11.24 48.66
C THR A 216 51.68 -12.54 49.35
N PRO A 217 51.88 -12.55 50.70
CA PRO A 217 52.43 -13.73 51.40
C PRO A 217 51.45 -14.91 51.47
N THR A 218 50.16 -14.64 51.37
CA THR A 218 49.09 -15.64 51.32
C THR A 218 48.93 -16.14 49.89
N LYS A 219 49.08 -17.45 49.66
CA LYS A 219 48.74 -18.09 48.38
C LYS A 219 47.22 -18.04 48.17
N THR A 220 46.74 -17.02 47.45
CA THR A 220 45.40 -17.04 46.86
C THR A 220 45.38 -17.95 45.64
N THR A 221 44.18 -18.38 45.21
CA THR A 221 43.98 -19.20 44.01
C THR A 221 44.62 -18.54 42.79
N ALA A 222 45.39 -19.29 42.01
CA ALA A 222 46.01 -18.78 40.79
C ALA A 222 44.94 -18.42 39.75
N THR A 223 44.83 -17.13 39.43
CA THR A 223 43.93 -16.64 38.38
C THR A 223 44.66 -16.63 37.04
N SER A 224 44.18 -17.44 36.08
CA SER A 224 44.67 -17.36 34.71
C SER A 224 44.07 -16.14 34.01
N PHE A 225 44.92 -15.35 33.36
CA PHE A 225 44.53 -14.23 32.50
C PHE A 225 44.76 -14.53 31.02
N MET A 226 45.47 -15.62 30.69
CA MET A 226 45.80 -16.03 29.33
C MET A 226 46.08 -17.53 29.30
N SER A 227 45.38 -18.27 28.46
CA SER A 227 45.55 -19.71 28.24
C SER A 227 45.38 -19.98 26.75
N LEU A 228 46.50 -20.16 26.05
CA LEU A 228 46.50 -20.53 24.63
C LEU A 228 46.97 -21.97 24.48
N THR A 229 46.14 -22.78 23.85
CA THR A 229 46.33 -24.20 23.55
C THR A 229 45.80 -24.48 22.13
N PRO A 230 46.26 -25.51 21.42
CA PRO A 230 45.69 -25.89 20.11
C PRO A 230 44.17 -26.08 20.15
N GLU A 231 43.64 -26.50 21.30
CA GLU A 231 42.23 -26.69 21.56
C GLU A 231 41.50 -25.41 21.96
N ASN A 232 42.11 -24.44 22.64
CA ASN A 232 41.39 -23.30 23.22
C ASN A 232 42.27 -22.04 23.36
N TYR A 233 41.72 -20.87 23.03
CA TYR A 233 42.39 -19.57 23.06
C TYR A 233 41.65 -18.60 24.00
N PHE A 234 42.06 -18.54 25.27
CA PHE A 234 41.43 -17.69 26.30
C PHE A 234 42.35 -16.53 26.71
N ILE A 235 41.79 -15.32 26.75
CA ILE A 235 42.47 -14.08 27.12
C ILE A 235 41.49 -13.21 27.92
N GLY A 236 41.81 -12.91 29.18
CA GLY A 236 40.97 -12.13 30.10
C GLY A 236 40.71 -12.85 31.42
N HIS A 237 40.42 -12.07 32.46
CA HIS A 237 40.18 -12.59 33.80
C HIS A 237 38.93 -13.49 33.84
N GLU A 238 39.08 -14.71 34.35
CA GLU A 238 38.04 -15.76 34.41
C GLU A 238 37.42 -16.13 33.04
N SER A 239 38.13 -15.82 31.94
CA SER A 239 37.72 -16.24 30.61
C SER A 239 37.87 -17.76 30.46
N GLY A 240 36.79 -18.44 30.08
CA GLY A 240 36.76 -19.91 29.95
C GLY A 240 37.01 -20.72 31.22
N LEU A 241 36.82 -20.13 32.42
CA LEU A 241 37.28 -20.67 33.71
C LEU A 241 36.90 -22.14 33.99
N LEU A 242 35.73 -22.60 33.51
CA LEU A 242 35.16 -23.91 33.86
C LEU A 242 35.13 -24.92 32.70
N THR A 243 35.69 -24.59 31.53
CA THR A 243 35.39 -25.35 30.31
C THR A 243 36.31 -26.54 30.08
N THR A 244 35.69 -27.67 29.74
CA THR A 244 36.27 -28.87 29.12
C THR A 244 35.95 -28.96 27.63
N GLY A 245 35.16 -28.00 27.10
CA GLY A 245 34.83 -27.88 25.67
C GLY A 245 36.04 -27.50 24.82
N LEU A 246 36.01 -27.88 23.54
CA LEU A 246 37.14 -27.76 22.62
C LEU A 246 36.87 -26.74 21.49
N TYR A 247 37.94 -26.20 20.93
CA TYR A 247 38.00 -25.25 19.82
C TYR A 247 37.34 -23.90 20.09
N ASN A 248 37.43 -23.40 21.34
CA ASN A 248 36.84 -22.12 21.72
C ASN A 248 37.87 -20.96 21.70
N ILE A 249 37.40 -19.75 21.38
CA ILE A 249 38.15 -18.49 21.43
C ILE A 249 37.42 -17.53 22.36
N PHE A 250 37.94 -17.24 23.54
CA PHE A 250 37.32 -16.31 24.50
C PHE A 250 38.25 -15.13 24.82
N LEU A 251 37.81 -13.90 24.54
CA LEU A 251 38.58 -12.67 24.73
C LEU A 251 37.76 -11.63 25.49
N GLY A 252 37.98 -11.51 26.80
CA GLY A 252 37.32 -10.51 27.65
C GLY A 252 37.21 -10.90 29.12
N TYR A 253 36.86 -9.93 29.97
CA TYR A 253 36.52 -10.19 31.37
C TYR A 253 35.32 -11.14 31.44
N MET A 254 35.45 -12.28 32.15
CA MET A 254 34.42 -13.31 32.30
C MET A 254 33.81 -13.86 30.98
N ALA A 255 34.48 -13.69 29.83
CA ALA A 255 34.00 -14.23 28.55
C ALA A 255 33.93 -15.77 28.61
N GLY A 256 32.75 -16.35 28.39
CA GLY A 256 32.51 -17.79 28.48
C GLY A 256 32.72 -18.40 29.88
N LYS A 257 32.65 -17.62 30.97
CA LYS A 257 32.99 -18.08 32.34
C LYS A 257 32.33 -19.39 32.75
N TYR A 258 31.02 -19.56 32.51
CA TYR A 258 30.28 -20.77 32.86
C TYR A 258 30.15 -21.78 31.71
N ASN A 259 30.99 -21.69 30.68
CA ASN A 259 31.12 -22.79 29.73
C ASN A 259 31.75 -24.00 30.40
N ILE A 260 31.08 -25.15 30.28
CA ILE A 260 31.47 -26.45 30.82
C ILE A 260 31.84 -27.38 29.67
N GLU A 261 30.95 -27.64 28.71
CA GLU A 261 31.16 -28.60 27.60
C GLU A 261 31.05 -27.94 26.20
N GLY A 262 30.62 -26.68 26.16
CA GLY A 262 30.34 -25.94 24.93
C GLY A 262 31.58 -25.76 24.06
N SER A 263 31.52 -26.26 22.83
CA SER A 263 32.66 -26.36 21.92
C SER A 263 32.47 -25.53 20.64
N ARG A 264 33.57 -25.10 20.01
CA ARG A 264 33.60 -24.30 18.77
C ARG A 264 32.93 -22.92 18.88
N ASN A 265 33.06 -22.25 20.03
CA ASN A 265 32.50 -20.93 20.27
C ASN A 265 33.55 -19.81 20.16
N VAL A 266 33.14 -18.62 19.70
CA VAL A 266 33.95 -17.40 19.68
C VAL A 266 33.25 -16.33 20.50
N PHE A 267 33.73 -16.03 21.71
CA PHE A 267 33.16 -15.00 22.59
C PHE A 267 34.16 -13.88 22.82
N ILE A 268 33.83 -12.66 22.40
CA ILE A 268 34.73 -11.50 22.47
C ILE A 268 33.98 -10.34 23.11
N GLY A 269 34.50 -9.79 24.21
CA GLY A 269 33.88 -8.73 25.00
C GLY A 269 33.66 -9.14 26.45
N ASP A 270 33.49 -8.15 27.32
CA ASP A 270 33.13 -8.35 28.73
C ASP A 270 31.82 -9.15 28.83
N SER A 271 31.90 -10.29 29.52
CA SER A 271 30.81 -11.20 29.83
C SER A 271 30.06 -11.71 28.58
N ALA A 272 30.73 -11.75 27.43
CA ALA A 272 30.20 -12.41 26.23
C ALA A 272 30.04 -13.92 26.48
N GLY A 273 28.86 -14.48 26.20
CA GLY A 273 28.53 -15.89 26.42
C GLY A 273 28.63 -16.36 27.88
N PHE A 274 28.52 -15.44 28.85
CA PHE A 274 28.83 -15.68 30.28
C PHE A 274 28.21 -16.95 30.87
N ASN A 275 26.93 -17.24 30.60
CA ASN A 275 26.21 -18.42 31.12
C ASN A 275 26.23 -19.67 30.22
N ASN A 276 26.81 -19.63 29.00
CA ASN A 276 26.66 -20.70 28.00
C ASN A 276 27.40 -21.96 28.45
N ARG A 277 26.70 -23.00 28.93
CA ARG A 277 27.27 -24.20 29.57
C ARG A 277 27.70 -25.27 28.59
N SER A 278 26.82 -25.69 27.68
CA SER A 278 27.05 -26.78 26.72
C SER A 278 26.82 -26.37 25.27
N GLY A 279 26.34 -25.15 25.02
CA GLY A 279 26.06 -24.63 23.68
C GLY A 279 27.33 -24.48 22.83
N GLY A 280 27.22 -24.81 21.54
CA GLY A 280 28.35 -24.84 20.60
C GLY A 280 28.11 -24.09 19.31
N TYR A 281 29.18 -23.87 18.54
CA TYR A 281 29.15 -23.15 17.25
C TYR A 281 28.57 -21.72 17.32
N ASN A 282 28.72 -21.03 18.46
CA ASN A 282 28.22 -19.67 18.63
C ASN A 282 29.33 -18.62 18.44
N THR A 283 29.00 -17.47 17.85
CA THR A 283 29.90 -16.30 17.73
C THR A 283 29.26 -15.10 18.41
N TYR A 284 29.75 -14.69 19.59
CA TYR A 284 29.23 -13.56 20.37
C TYR A 284 30.29 -12.46 20.48
N LEU A 285 30.02 -11.26 19.96
CA LEU A 285 30.94 -10.11 19.96
C LEU A 285 30.27 -8.89 20.61
N GLY A 286 30.78 -8.42 21.75
CA GLY A 286 30.34 -7.21 22.43
C GLY A 286 30.01 -7.41 23.91
N TYR A 287 29.91 -6.30 24.64
CA TYR A 287 29.55 -6.29 26.06
C TYR A 287 28.23 -7.03 26.31
N GLN A 288 28.28 -8.08 27.15
CA GLN A 288 27.14 -8.92 27.52
C GLN A 288 26.38 -9.55 26.34
N SER A 289 27.04 -9.75 25.20
CA SER A 289 26.45 -10.48 24.06
C SER A 289 26.20 -11.95 24.46
N GLY A 290 24.97 -12.45 24.33
CA GLY A 290 24.60 -13.81 24.77
C GLY A 290 24.74 -14.08 26.28
N TYR A 291 24.64 -13.05 27.14
CA TYR A 291 24.97 -13.17 28.58
C TYR A 291 24.23 -14.29 29.34
N LYS A 292 22.91 -14.49 29.14
CA LYS A 292 22.11 -15.57 29.76
C LYS A 292 21.87 -16.79 28.86
N SER A 293 22.59 -16.93 27.76
CA SER A 293 22.59 -18.16 26.97
C SER A 293 22.92 -19.37 27.84
N GLY A 294 22.13 -20.43 27.79
CA GLY A 294 22.32 -21.64 28.61
C GLY A 294 22.02 -21.50 30.11
N TYR A 295 21.47 -20.36 30.56
CA TYR A 295 21.18 -20.19 31.99
C TYR A 295 20.05 -21.11 32.44
N ALA A 296 20.36 -22.07 33.32
CA ALA A 296 19.42 -22.96 34.00
C ALA A 296 18.41 -23.64 33.06
N THR A 297 18.95 -24.26 32.00
CA THR A 297 18.22 -25.01 30.95
C THR A 297 18.88 -26.37 30.71
N THR A 298 18.15 -27.30 30.08
CA THR A 298 18.67 -28.62 29.68
C THR A 298 19.18 -28.68 28.24
N SER A 299 18.90 -27.65 27.44
CA SER A 299 19.34 -27.51 26.05
C SER A 299 19.90 -26.11 25.81
N ASP A 300 21.19 -26.03 25.54
CA ASP A 300 21.88 -24.76 25.40
C ASP A 300 21.89 -24.23 23.95
N PRO A 301 21.89 -22.90 23.78
CA PRO A 301 21.72 -22.28 22.48
C PRO A 301 22.98 -22.51 21.65
N SER A 302 22.80 -22.90 20.40
CA SER A 302 23.86 -23.30 19.48
C SER A 302 23.63 -22.75 18.08
N PHE A 303 24.72 -22.62 17.30
CA PHE A 303 24.71 -22.07 15.93
C PHE A 303 24.22 -20.61 15.83
N ASN A 304 24.47 -19.77 16.84
CA ASN A 304 24.04 -18.38 16.86
C ASN A 304 25.18 -17.39 16.59
N THR A 305 24.88 -16.26 15.93
CA THR A 305 25.79 -15.14 15.72
C THR A 305 25.22 -13.88 16.36
N TYR A 306 25.79 -13.42 17.47
CA TYR A 306 25.39 -12.19 18.16
C TYR A 306 26.51 -11.15 18.11
N MET A 307 26.19 -9.91 17.76
CA MET A 307 27.17 -8.82 17.65
C MET A 307 26.59 -7.49 18.12
N GLY A 308 27.18 -6.87 19.12
CA GLY A 308 26.75 -5.60 19.70
C GLY A 308 26.52 -5.67 21.21
N TYR A 309 26.33 -4.50 21.82
CA TYR A 309 25.97 -4.38 23.24
C TYR A 309 24.67 -5.15 23.51
N ARG A 310 24.71 -6.15 24.39
CA ARG A 310 23.56 -6.98 24.81
C ARG A 310 22.77 -7.65 23.66
N ALA A 311 23.39 -7.86 22.51
CA ALA A 311 22.79 -8.68 21.45
C ALA A 311 22.52 -10.10 21.99
N GLY A 312 21.29 -10.60 21.88
CA GLY A 312 20.88 -11.91 22.41
C GLY A 312 20.90 -12.07 23.94
N TYR A 313 20.95 -10.98 24.73
CA TYR A 313 21.26 -10.99 26.17
C TYR A 313 20.51 -12.03 27.03
N ASN A 314 19.19 -12.19 26.82
CA ASN A 314 18.33 -13.10 27.59
C ASN A 314 17.97 -14.41 26.84
N VAL A 315 18.62 -14.72 25.71
CA VAL A 315 18.25 -15.87 24.85
C VAL A 315 18.77 -17.19 25.43
N ARG A 316 17.90 -17.93 26.12
CA ARG A 316 18.27 -19.11 26.92
C ARG A 316 18.44 -20.41 26.11
N THR A 317 17.60 -20.70 25.11
CA THR A 317 17.62 -21.99 24.37
C THR A 317 17.58 -21.87 22.83
N GLY A 318 17.44 -20.66 22.27
CA GLY A 318 17.28 -20.44 20.83
C GLY A 318 18.50 -20.86 19.97
N THR A 319 18.24 -21.35 18.75
CA THR A 319 19.28 -21.83 17.81
C THR A 319 19.16 -21.16 16.44
N TYR A 320 20.26 -21.14 15.67
CA TYR A 320 20.32 -20.59 14.31
C TYR A 320 19.91 -19.11 14.19
N ASN A 321 20.16 -18.31 15.23
CA ASN A 321 19.82 -16.88 15.25
C ASN A 321 21.01 -15.99 14.85
N THR A 322 20.74 -14.90 14.13
CA THR A 322 21.73 -13.88 13.78
C THR A 322 21.25 -12.52 14.27
N TYR A 323 21.85 -11.98 15.34
CA TYR A 323 21.45 -10.72 15.97
C TYR A 323 22.61 -9.71 15.95
N ILE A 324 22.47 -8.61 15.24
CA ILE A 324 23.54 -7.63 15.02
C ILE A 324 23.02 -6.21 15.31
N GLY A 325 23.53 -5.60 16.39
CA GLY A 325 23.16 -4.25 16.82
C GLY A 325 23.04 -4.14 18.34
N TYR A 326 22.91 -2.89 18.82
CA TYR A 326 22.58 -2.62 20.22
C TYR A 326 21.22 -3.27 20.57
N GLU A 327 21.22 -4.16 21.57
CA GLU A 327 20.04 -4.88 22.08
C GLU A 327 19.20 -5.57 20.98
N SER A 328 19.85 -5.98 19.88
CA SER A 328 19.25 -6.80 18.83
C SER A 328 18.98 -8.21 19.35
N GLY A 329 17.77 -8.73 19.11
CA GLY A 329 17.33 -10.01 19.67
C GLY A 329 17.42 -10.10 21.19
N TYR A 330 17.33 -8.95 21.88
CA TYR A 330 17.08 -8.94 23.32
C TYR A 330 15.76 -9.67 23.63
N SER A 331 15.56 -10.06 24.88
CA SER A 331 14.30 -10.63 25.34
C SER A 331 13.98 -10.03 26.69
N THR A 332 12.76 -9.55 26.87
CA THR A 332 12.27 -8.94 28.12
C THR A 332 11.82 -10.01 29.12
N ASP A 333 11.55 -11.23 28.66
CA ASP A 333 11.14 -12.35 29.49
C ASP A 333 12.35 -13.17 29.98
N ALA A 334 12.57 -13.14 31.29
CA ALA A 334 13.62 -13.92 31.94
C ALA A 334 13.28 -15.42 32.07
N SER A 335 12.04 -15.83 31.85
CA SER A 335 11.53 -17.17 32.22
C SER A 335 11.90 -18.26 31.22
N ASN A 336 11.68 -18.08 29.90
CA ASN A 336 12.07 -19.08 28.88
C ASN A 336 12.13 -18.50 27.44
N THR A 337 13.32 -18.14 26.95
CA THR A 337 13.49 -17.61 25.58
C THR A 337 13.98 -18.69 24.62
N SER A 338 13.18 -19.02 23.60
CA SER A 338 13.34 -20.20 22.73
C SER A 338 13.24 -19.93 21.21
N GLY A 339 12.97 -18.68 20.82
CA GLY A 339 12.93 -18.26 19.42
C GLY A 339 14.17 -18.68 18.64
N SER A 340 13.96 -19.40 17.53
CA SER A 340 15.02 -19.98 16.70
C SER A 340 14.84 -19.58 15.23
N ARG A 341 15.94 -19.59 14.47
CA ARG A 341 16.01 -19.19 13.04
C ARG A 341 15.60 -17.74 12.79
N ASN A 342 15.87 -16.84 13.73
CA ASN A 342 15.57 -15.41 13.59
C ASN A 342 16.81 -14.65 13.10
N THR A 343 16.61 -13.71 12.18
CA THR A 343 17.61 -12.69 11.81
C THR A 343 17.14 -11.33 12.31
N ALA A 344 17.95 -10.65 13.12
CA ALA A 344 17.71 -9.28 13.56
C ALA A 344 18.95 -8.41 13.30
N LEU A 345 18.79 -7.29 12.61
CA LEU A 345 19.88 -6.37 12.26
C LEU A 345 19.44 -4.91 12.49
N GLY A 346 20.11 -4.22 13.41
CA GLY A 346 19.85 -2.82 13.77
C GLY A 346 19.56 -2.62 15.26
N TYR A 347 19.62 -1.36 15.70
CA TYR A 347 19.31 -0.93 17.07
C TYR A 347 17.91 -1.42 17.50
N GLY A 348 17.82 -2.21 18.57
CA GLY A 348 16.55 -2.72 19.12
C GLY A 348 15.74 -3.62 18.17
N SER A 349 16.34 -4.14 17.09
CA SER A 349 15.66 -5.09 16.19
C SER A 349 15.28 -6.37 16.95
N GLY A 350 13.99 -6.73 16.97
CA GLY A 350 13.50 -7.92 17.70
C GLY A 350 13.71 -7.90 19.22
N HIS A 351 13.70 -6.73 19.87
CA HIS A 351 14.06 -6.55 21.29
C HIS A 351 13.21 -7.33 22.33
N SER A 352 12.01 -7.79 21.96
CA SER A 352 11.10 -8.50 22.88
C SER A 352 10.89 -9.98 22.55
N LEU A 353 11.78 -10.59 21.75
CA LEU A 353 11.60 -11.96 21.24
C LEU A 353 11.64 -13.02 22.36
N THR A 354 10.49 -13.63 22.66
CA THR A 354 10.39 -14.74 23.63
C THR A 354 10.31 -16.11 22.94
N TYR A 355 9.24 -16.33 22.16
CA TYR A 355 8.93 -17.58 21.46
C TYR A 355 8.84 -17.41 19.93
N GLY A 356 8.94 -16.18 19.43
CA GLY A 356 8.91 -15.89 17.99
C GLY A 356 10.04 -16.56 17.23
N ALA A 357 9.73 -17.22 16.12
CA ALA A 357 10.66 -18.04 15.35
C ALA A 357 10.52 -17.84 13.83
N ASN A 358 11.60 -18.05 13.10
CA ASN A 358 11.71 -17.86 11.64
C ASN A 358 11.41 -16.41 11.19
N ASN A 359 11.71 -15.40 12.02
CA ASN A 359 11.49 -13.99 11.69
C ASN A 359 12.74 -13.33 11.06
N VAL A 360 12.54 -12.32 10.20
CA VAL A 360 13.58 -11.47 9.63
C VAL A 360 13.26 -10.01 9.97
N PHE A 361 14.08 -9.37 10.80
CA PHE A 361 13.93 -7.98 11.25
C PHE A 361 15.17 -7.18 10.86
N ILE A 362 15.05 -6.20 9.95
CA ILE A 362 16.18 -5.40 9.46
C ILE A 362 15.82 -3.92 9.51
N GLY A 363 16.45 -3.17 10.40
CA GLY A 363 16.19 -1.74 10.61
C GLY A 363 16.08 -1.39 12.09
N ASN A 364 16.20 -0.09 12.39
CA ASN A 364 16.02 0.46 13.72
C ASN A 364 14.62 0.11 14.26
N LEU A 365 14.56 -0.49 15.45
CA LEU A 365 13.34 -0.89 16.16
C LEU A 365 12.36 -1.78 15.35
N SER A 366 12.87 -2.46 14.31
CA SER A 366 12.08 -3.42 13.51
C SER A 366 11.64 -4.60 14.39
N GLY A 367 10.34 -4.88 14.44
CA GLY A 367 9.77 -5.94 15.29
C GLY A 367 10.02 -5.77 16.80
N TYR A 368 10.25 -4.54 17.29
CA TYR A 368 10.68 -4.27 18.68
C TYR A 368 9.85 -4.99 19.76
N SER A 369 8.52 -5.02 19.62
CA SER A 369 7.58 -5.59 20.59
C SER A 369 7.22 -7.06 20.32
N ASN A 370 7.87 -7.73 19.36
CA ASN A 370 7.48 -9.07 18.92
C ASN A 370 7.87 -10.15 19.93
N THR A 371 6.88 -10.76 20.57
CA THR A 371 7.05 -11.74 21.65
C THR A 371 6.78 -13.16 21.18
N TYR A 372 5.67 -13.38 20.47
CA TYR A 372 5.20 -14.70 20.00
C TYR A 372 5.07 -14.78 18.47
N GLY A 373 5.20 -13.67 17.74
CA GLY A 373 5.03 -13.63 16.29
C GLY A 373 6.01 -14.52 15.54
N GLN A 374 5.57 -15.15 14.46
CA GLN A 374 6.36 -16.13 13.71
C GLN A 374 6.30 -15.89 12.21
N LYS A 375 7.39 -16.23 11.50
CA LYS A 375 7.48 -16.15 10.03
C LYS A 375 7.17 -14.76 9.48
N ASN A 376 7.55 -13.72 10.21
CA ASN A 376 7.41 -12.32 9.80
C ASN A 376 8.68 -11.82 9.12
N VAL A 377 8.53 -10.91 8.15
CA VAL A 377 9.64 -10.21 7.47
C VAL A 377 9.41 -8.71 7.61
N PHE A 378 10.13 -8.05 8.52
CA PHE A 378 10.04 -6.61 8.76
C PHE A 378 11.36 -5.93 8.35
N VAL A 379 11.30 -5.03 7.36
CA VAL A 379 12.48 -4.34 6.82
C VAL A 379 12.21 -2.83 6.74
N GLY A 380 12.89 -2.04 7.58
CA GLY A 380 12.72 -0.59 7.69
C GLY A 380 12.74 -0.11 9.15
N ASP A 381 12.91 1.21 9.34
CA ASP A 381 12.74 1.82 10.66
C ASP A 381 11.32 1.60 11.18
N SER A 382 11.17 1.20 12.44
CA SER A 382 9.88 0.97 13.10
C SER A 382 8.93 -0.02 12.39
N ALA A 383 9.41 -0.82 11.42
CA ALA A 383 8.58 -1.78 10.70
C ALA A 383 8.05 -2.86 11.66
N GLY A 384 6.73 -3.00 11.76
CA GLY A 384 6.09 -3.92 12.72
C GLY A 384 6.38 -3.65 14.20
N TYR A 385 6.74 -2.42 14.58
CA TYR A 385 7.19 -2.06 15.94
C TYR A 385 6.32 -2.62 17.09
N SER A 386 5.01 -2.48 17.00
CA SER A 386 4.03 -2.89 18.03
C SER A 386 3.50 -4.31 17.86
N ASN A 387 4.00 -5.07 16.87
CA ASN A 387 3.53 -6.42 16.61
C ASN A 387 3.98 -7.36 17.72
N THR A 388 3.04 -8.01 18.42
CA THR A 388 3.30 -8.89 19.57
C THR A 388 3.05 -10.36 19.22
N TYR A 389 1.88 -10.66 18.65
CA TYR A 389 1.45 -12.01 18.29
C TYR A 389 1.33 -12.25 16.78
N GLY A 390 1.44 -11.23 15.92
CA GLY A 390 1.19 -11.40 14.49
C GLY A 390 2.11 -12.42 13.82
N HIS A 391 1.56 -13.18 12.87
CA HIS A 391 2.29 -14.22 12.13
C HIS A 391 2.13 -14.03 10.61
N TYR A 392 3.11 -14.51 9.84
CA TYR A 392 3.09 -14.49 8.36
C TYR A 392 2.93 -13.08 7.75
N ASN A 393 3.44 -12.04 8.41
CA ASN A 393 3.38 -10.67 7.91
C ASN A 393 4.67 -10.28 7.16
N VAL A 394 4.56 -9.51 6.08
CA VAL A 394 5.69 -8.95 5.32
C VAL A 394 5.56 -7.43 5.29
N PHE A 395 6.32 -6.72 6.12
CA PHE A 395 6.31 -5.25 6.21
C PHE A 395 7.63 -4.67 5.72
N ILE A 396 7.63 -3.90 4.63
CA ILE A 396 8.84 -3.35 4.02
C ILE A 396 8.67 -1.85 3.79
N GLY A 397 9.43 -1.04 4.52
CA GLY A 397 9.35 0.42 4.52
C GLY A 397 9.33 0.99 5.94
N GLU A 398 9.72 2.26 6.08
CA GLU A 398 9.62 2.98 7.36
C GLU A 398 8.17 2.98 7.87
N ALA A 399 8.00 2.57 9.14
CA ALA A 399 6.73 2.46 9.84
C ALA A 399 5.65 1.61 9.11
N ALA A 400 6.05 0.73 8.19
CA ALA A 400 5.13 -0.25 7.59
C ALA A 400 4.58 -1.18 8.68
N GLY A 401 3.25 -1.28 8.78
CA GLY A 401 2.55 -2.05 9.82
C GLY A 401 2.90 -1.67 11.27
N LYS A 402 3.40 -0.44 11.54
CA LYS A 402 3.98 -0.04 12.85
C LYS A 402 3.10 -0.40 14.05
N SER A 403 1.82 -0.07 14.01
CA SER A 403 0.86 -0.24 15.13
C SER A 403 0.09 -1.57 15.07
N ASN A 404 0.45 -2.49 14.17
CA ASN A 404 -0.25 -3.75 13.97
C ASN A 404 0.10 -4.75 15.08
N THR A 405 -0.80 -4.99 16.03
CA THR A 405 -0.49 -5.75 17.27
C THR A 405 -0.57 -7.27 17.12
N THR A 406 -1.74 -7.82 16.76
CA THR A 406 -2.03 -9.26 16.83
C THR A 406 -2.35 -9.91 15.48
N THR A 407 -2.44 -9.12 14.40
CA THR A 407 -2.99 -9.60 13.12
C THR A 407 -1.96 -10.35 12.28
N GLY A 408 -2.43 -11.17 11.33
CA GLY A 408 -1.58 -12.02 10.51
C GLY A 408 -1.89 -11.95 9.02
N TYR A 409 -1.00 -12.58 8.24
CA TYR A 409 -1.10 -12.73 6.78
C TYR A 409 -1.16 -11.41 5.99
N ASN A 410 -0.59 -10.33 6.53
CA ASN A 410 -0.56 -9.03 5.84
C ASN A 410 0.75 -8.79 5.09
N THR A 411 0.67 -8.34 3.85
CA THR A 411 1.80 -7.75 3.10
C THR A 411 1.63 -6.24 3.06
N MET A 412 2.63 -5.46 3.47
CA MET A 412 2.61 -4.00 3.49
C MET A 412 3.96 -3.45 3.01
N ILE A 413 4.03 -2.92 1.79
CA ILE A 413 5.26 -2.46 1.16
C ILE A 413 5.15 -0.99 0.79
N GLY A 414 5.92 -0.13 1.45
CA GLY A 414 5.94 1.32 1.26
C GLY A 414 6.06 2.07 2.60
N PHE A 415 6.54 3.31 2.53
CA PHE A 415 6.56 4.22 3.69
C PHE A 415 5.15 4.37 4.28
N GLN A 416 5.01 4.08 5.57
CA GLN A 416 3.76 4.11 6.33
C GLN A 416 2.61 3.26 5.76
N ALA A 417 2.91 2.26 4.90
CA ALA A 417 1.91 1.31 4.41
C ALA A 417 1.29 0.53 5.59
N GLY A 418 -0.03 0.60 5.74
CA GLY A 418 -0.76 -0.04 6.84
C GLY A 418 -0.32 0.37 8.26
N MET A 419 0.29 1.55 8.43
CA MET A 419 0.91 2.00 9.69
C MET A 419 0.02 1.80 10.92
N ASN A 420 -1.28 2.10 10.81
CA ASN A 420 -2.28 1.96 11.86
C ASN A 420 -3.36 0.93 11.48
N SER A 421 -3.01 -0.10 10.71
CA SER A 421 -3.95 -1.15 10.31
C SER A 421 -4.11 -2.23 11.37
N SER A 422 -5.38 -2.59 11.64
CA SER A 422 -5.80 -3.64 12.57
C SER A 422 -6.51 -4.81 11.86
N GLY A 423 -6.44 -4.89 10.53
CA GLY A 423 -7.00 -5.98 9.74
C GLY A 423 -5.99 -7.09 9.44
N SER A 424 -6.49 -8.27 9.05
CA SER A 424 -5.73 -9.44 8.61
C SER A 424 -5.93 -9.75 7.13
N ASN A 425 -5.03 -10.53 6.53
CA ASN A 425 -5.07 -10.96 5.12
C ASN A 425 -5.06 -9.79 4.10
N ASN A 426 -4.43 -8.67 4.43
CA ASN A 426 -4.37 -7.49 3.57
C ASN A 426 -3.07 -7.41 2.75
N SER A 427 -3.11 -6.76 1.60
CA SER A 427 -1.99 -6.67 0.66
C SER A 427 -1.84 -5.24 0.13
N PHE A 428 -0.95 -4.46 0.74
CA PHE A 428 -0.78 -3.02 0.51
C PHE A 428 0.58 -2.73 -0.14
N PHE A 429 0.56 -1.97 -1.24
CA PHE A 429 1.75 -1.54 -1.98
C PHE A 429 1.65 -0.05 -2.30
N GLY A 430 2.55 0.76 -1.76
CA GLY A 430 2.65 2.19 -2.05
C GLY A 430 2.79 3.05 -0.80
N TYR A 431 3.22 4.31 -1.01
CA TYR A 431 3.30 5.32 0.03
C TYR A 431 1.93 5.53 0.69
N ARG A 432 1.83 5.30 2.01
CA ARG A 432 0.62 5.46 2.82
C ARG A 432 -0.61 4.64 2.35
N ALA A 433 -0.43 3.58 1.57
CA ALA A 433 -1.53 2.66 1.24
C ALA A 433 -2.09 2.01 2.51
N GLY A 434 -3.42 1.99 2.69
CA GLY A 434 -4.07 1.35 3.84
C GLY A 434 -3.74 1.94 5.22
N THR A 435 -3.27 3.19 5.30
CA THR A 435 -2.68 3.79 6.52
C THR A 435 -3.50 3.54 7.79
N THR A 436 -4.82 3.78 7.76
CA THR A 436 -5.76 3.38 8.82
C THR A 436 -6.79 2.42 8.24
N ASN A 437 -6.40 1.14 8.07
CA ASN A 437 -7.28 0.07 7.62
C ASN A 437 -7.73 -0.85 8.77
N THR A 438 -9.03 -0.96 9.05
CA THR A 438 -9.56 -1.93 10.03
C THR A 438 -10.18 -3.18 9.40
N GLY A 439 -10.45 -3.17 8.09
CA GLY A 439 -11.03 -4.29 7.36
C GLY A 439 -10.04 -5.39 6.97
N ASN A 440 -10.57 -6.55 6.57
CA ASN A 440 -9.82 -7.74 6.18
C ASN A 440 -9.88 -7.98 4.67
N TYR A 441 -8.96 -8.80 4.13
CA TYR A 441 -8.95 -9.24 2.73
C TYR A 441 -8.85 -8.11 1.69
N ASN A 442 -8.24 -6.97 2.06
CA ASN A 442 -8.12 -5.80 1.20
C ASN A 442 -6.80 -5.79 0.42
N ALA A 443 -6.85 -5.49 -0.88
CA ALA A 443 -5.70 -5.36 -1.76
C ALA A 443 -5.59 -3.94 -2.31
N PHE A 444 -4.61 -3.15 -1.84
CA PHE A 444 -4.43 -1.73 -2.20
C PHE A 444 -3.09 -1.51 -2.90
N TYR A 445 -3.11 -0.99 -4.14
CA TYR A 445 -1.93 -0.74 -4.95
C TYR A 445 -1.89 0.70 -5.47
N GLY A 446 -1.00 1.52 -4.91
CA GLY A 446 -0.80 2.92 -5.30
C GLY A 446 -0.69 3.86 -4.09
N PRO A 447 -0.12 5.07 -4.27
CA PRO A 447 0.00 6.02 -3.17
C PRO A 447 -1.38 6.45 -2.66
N TYR A 448 -1.56 6.40 -1.34
CA TYR A 448 -2.82 6.70 -0.64
C TYR A 448 -4.04 5.85 -1.05
N ALA A 449 -3.85 4.70 -1.72
CA ALA A 449 -4.95 3.77 -1.99
C ALA A 449 -5.52 3.22 -0.65
N GLY A 450 -6.83 3.31 -0.44
CA GLY A 450 -7.48 2.87 0.80
C GLY A 450 -6.97 3.56 2.07
N TYR A 451 -6.55 4.83 1.99
CA TYR A 451 -5.83 5.54 3.06
C TYR A 451 -6.56 5.49 4.42
N THR A 452 -7.86 5.79 4.44
CA THR A 452 -8.76 5.41 5.52
C THR A 452 -9.75 4.37 5.01
N ASN A 453 -9.80 3.20 5.64
CA ASN A 453 -10.70 2.13 5.19
C ASN A 453 -11.20 1.25 6.35
N THR A 454 -12.52 1.10 6.50
CA THR A 454 -13.10 0.15 7.48
C THR A 454 -13.77 -1.07 6.86
N GLY A 455 -14.11 -1.02 5.57
CA GLY A 455 -14.70 -2.14 4.84
C GLY A 455 -13.72 -3.26 4.48
N SER A 456 -14.25 -4.45 4.18
CA SER A 456 -13.46 -5.66 3.86
C SER A 456 -13.64 -6.13 2.41
N SER A 457 -12.72 -6.98 1.93
CA SER A 457 -12.74 -7.57 0.59
C SER A 457 -12.68 -6.55 -0.56
N ASN A 458 -11.96 -5.45 -0.36
CA ASN A 458 -11.82 -4.35 -1.30
C ASN A 458 -10.54 -4.46 -2.15
N ALA A 459 -10.62 -4.18 -3.45
CA ALA A 459 -9.49 -4.19 -4.39
C ALA A 459 -9.30 -2.81 -5.03
N PHE A 460 -8.34 -2.02 -4.54
CA PHE A 460 -8.09 -0.64 -4.99
C PHE A 460 -6.75 -0.52 -5.72
N MET A 461 -6.74 0.11 -6.88
CA MET A 461 -5.53 0.36 -7.67
C MET A 461 -5.53 1.78 -8.23
N GLY A 462 -4.48 2.56 -7.94
CA GLY A 462 -4.31 3.91 -8.44
C GLY A 462 -4.09 4.96 -7.34
N TYR A 463 -3.67 6.16 -7.75
CA TYR A 463 -3.46 7.28 -6.85
C TYR A 463 -4.78 7.70 -6.19
N TYR A 464 -4.83 7.69 -4.85
CA TYR A 464 -6.05 7.98 -4.08
C TYR A 464 -7.29 7.13 -4.43
N ALA A 465 -7.13 5.91 -4.97
CA ALA A 465 -8.25 4.99 -5.18
C ALA A 465 -8.86 4.58 -3.83
N GLY A 466 -10.18 4.78 -3.65
CA GLY A 466 -10.87 4.48 -2.39
C GLY A 466 -10.31 5.20 -1.15
N TYR A 467 -9.85 6.45 -1.29
CA TYR A 467 -9.12 7.19 -0.24
C TYR A 467 -9.82 7.19 1.13
N ASN A 468 -11.14 7.38 1.16
CA ASN A 468 -11.98 7.19 2.33
C ASN A 468 -13.05 6.13 2.03
N ASN A 469 -12.97 4.96 2.67
CA ASN A 469 -13.85 3.84 2.35
C ASN A 469 -14.31 2.95 3.54
N ASP A 470 -15.58 3.03 3.91
CA ASP A 470 -16.19 2.14 4.93
C ASP A 470 -16.98 0.96 4.32
N GLY A 471 -17.32 1.03 3.02
CA GLY A 471 -18.02 -0.04 2.31
C GLY A 471 -17.16 -1.24 1.94
N SER A 472 -17.77 -2.41 1.75
CA SER A 472 -17.09 -3.69 1.48
C SER A 472 -17.32 -4.20 0.06
N TYR A 473 -16.48 -5.14 -0.40
CA TYR A 473 -16.56 -5.79 -1.71
C TYR A 473 -16.46 -4.83 -2.92
N ASN A 474 -15.72 -3.73 -2.77
CA ASN A 474 -15.54 -2.72 -3.80
C ASN A 474 -14.28 -2.96 -4.65
N ILE A 475 -14.37 -2.76 -5.96
CA ILE A 475 -13.25 -2.79 -6.91
C ILE A 475 -13.07 -1.38 -7.49
N PHE A 476 -12.01 -0.66 -7.11
CA PHE A 476 -11.75 0.72 -7.57
C PHE A 476 -10.41 0.81 -8.30
N LEU A 477 -10.44 0.92 -9.62
CA LEU A 477 -9.24 0.89 -10.49
C LEU A 477 -9.11 2.19 -11.29
N GLY A 478 -8.29 3.14 -10.81
CA GLY A 478 -8.05 4.43 -11.43
C GLY A 478 -7.57 5.49 -10.44
N GLU A 479 -7.04 6.61 -10.93
CA GLU A 479 -6.84 7.76 -10.03
C GLU A 479 -8.19 8.26 -9.52
N ARG A 480 -8.30 8.37 -8.18
CA ARG A 480 -9.46 8.89 -7.46
C ARG A 480 -10.80 8.21 -7.81
N SER A 481 -10.77 6.98 -8.31
CA SER A 481 -11.97 6.14 -8.41
C SER A 481 -12.49 5.80 -7.02
N GLY A 482 -13.77 6.04 -6.76
CA GLY A 482 -14.39 5.83 -5.43
C GLY A 482 -13.81 6.66 -4.29
N TYR A 483 -13.18 7.81 -4.58
CA TYR A 483 -12.42 8.62 -3.61
C TYR A 483 -13.14 8.92 -2.28
N SER A 484 -14.44 9.25 -2.33
CA SER A 484 -15.25 9.67 -1.17
C SER A 484 -16.19 8.57 -0.62
N ASN A 485 -16.00 7.32 -1.01
CA ASN A 485 -16.96 6.23 -0.82
C ASN A 485 -17.15 5.78 0.64
N GLN A 486 -17.93 6.52 1.43
CA GLN A 486 -18.27 6.18 2.83
C GLN A 486 -18.87 4.76 2.96
N THR A 487 -20.17 4.55 2.90
CA THR A 487 -20.77 3.22 3.19
C THR A 487 -21.06 2.35 1.96
N GLY A 488 -20.84 2.89 0.75
CA GLY A 488 -21.19 2.24 -0.51
C GLY A 488 -20.48 0.90 -0.73
N SER A 489 -21.20 -0.20 -0.93
CA SER A 489 -20.62 -1.55 -1.01
C SER A 489 -20.94 -2.25 -2.34
N GLN A 490 -20.15 -3.26 -2.70
CA GLN A 490 -20.32 -4.09 -3.91
C GLN A 490 -20.28 -3.27 -5.22
N ASN A 491 -19.46 -2.23 -5.26
CA ASN A 491 -19.28 -1.38 -6.44
C ASN A 491 -18.04 -1.77 -7.27
N VAL A 492 -18.10 -1.57 -8.57
CA VAL A 492 -16.97 -1.74 -9.50
C VAL A 492 -16.76 -0.42 -10.26
N PHE A 493 -15.80 0.40 -9.82
CA PHE A 493 -15.46 1.68 -10.45
C PHE A 493 -14.11 1.59 -11.15
N ILE A 494 -14.09 1.71 -12.48
CA ILE A 494 -12.89 1.58 -13.30
C ILE A 494 -12.74 2.83 -14.16
N GLY A 495 -11.62 3.54 -14.02
CA GLY A 495 -11.28 4.74 -14.76
C GLY A 495 -11.05 5.99 -13.89
N TYR A 496 -10.42 7.01 -14.50
CA TYR A 496 -10.12 8.29 -13.88
C TYR A 496 -11.39 8.97 -13.35
N TYR A 497 -11.45 9.27 -12.06
CA TYR A 497 -12.62 9.82 -11.36
C TYR A 497 -13.93 9.00 -11.43
N SER A 498 -13.90 7.72 -11.83
CA SER A 498 -15.11 6.88 -11.85
C SER A 498 -15.71 6.76 -10.44
N GLY A 499 -16.98 7.15 -10.27
CA GLY A 499 -17.69 7.18 -8.99
C GLY A 499 -17.02 8.01 -7.89
N LYS A 500 -16.19 9.01 -8.24
CA LYS A 500 -15.34 9.77 -7.30
C LYS A 500 -16.10 10.27 -6.06
N SER A 501 -17.29 10.82 -6.25
CA SER A 501 -18.07 11.47 -5.18
C SER A 501 -19.13 10.56 -4.55
N ASN A 502 -19.11 9.26 -4.85
CA ASN A 502 -20.04 8.30 -4.27
C ASN A 502 -19.89 8.34 -2.75
N THR A 503 -20.99 8.32 -2.01
CA THR A 503 -20.97 8.32 -0.54
C THR A 503 -21.52 7.01 0.01
N SER A 504 -22.74 6.64 -0.35
CA SER A 504 -23.40 5.41 0.10
C SER A 504 -24.02 4.57 -1.02
N GLY A 505 -23.72 4.89 -2.28
CA GLY A 505 -24.20 4.12 -3.42
C GLY A 505 -23.59 2.72 -3.48
N ALA A 506 -24.39 1.71 -3.81
CA ALA A 506 -24.03 0.29 -3.72
C ALA A 506 -24.49 -0.50 -4.94
N TYR A 507 -23.84 -1.65 -5.22
CA TYR A 507 -24.15 -2.51 -6.37
C TYR A 507 -24.01 -1.81 -7.74
N ASN A 508 -23.15 -0.79 -7.86
CA ASN A 508 -22.96 -0.04 -9.10
C ASN A 508 -21.73 -0.51 -9.89
N VAL A 509 -21.82 -0.55 -11.21
CA VAL A 509 -20.69 -0.82 -12.13
C VAL A 509 -20.46 0.41 -12.99
N PHE A 510 -19.41 1.20 -12.72
CA PHE A 510 -19.06 2.42 -13.44
C PHE A 510 -17.71 2.28 -14.16
N ILE A 511 -17.72 2.24 -15.49
CA ILE A 511 -16.53 1.99 -16.31
C ILE A 511 -16.34 3.14 -17.32
N GLY A 512 -15.32 3.96 -17.10
CA GLY A 512 -14.99 5.10 -17.96
C GLY A 512 -14.32 6.26 -17.23
N ASN A 513 -13.97 7.30 -17.98
CA ASN A 513 -13.43 8.55 -17.45
C ASN A 513 -14.59 9.44 -16.98
N ASN A 514 -14.49 10.01 -15.78
CA ASN A 514 -15.51 10.84 -15.11
C ASN A 514 -16.92 10.20 -14.95
N THR A 515 -17.09 8.89 -15.19
CA THR A 515 -18.39 8.21 -15.06
C THR A 515 -18.97 8.39 -13.66
N PHE A 516 -20.17 8.96 -13.55
CA PHE A 516 -20.80 9.30 -12.25
C PHE A 516 -19.88 10.09 -11.29
N LYS A 517 -19.01 10.97 -11.79
CA LYS A 517 -18.01 11.68 -10.98
C LYS A 517 -18.59 12.52 -9.83
N ASN A 518 -19.70 13.22 -10.05
CA ASN A 518 -20.30 14.14 -9.09
C ASN A 518 -21.55 13.53 -8.39
N ASN A 519 -21.60 12.20 -8.26
CA ASN A 519 -22.73 11.44 -7.69
C ASN A 519 -22.86 11.53 -6.14
N SER A 520 -22.80 12.75 -5.61
CA SER A 520 -22.78 13.02 -4.16
C SER A 520 -24.09 12.68 -3.41
N SER A 521 -25.20 12.40 -4.11
CA SER A 521 -26.41 11.88 -3.44
C SER A 521 -26.22 10.43 -3.00
N GLY A 522 -26.53 10.17 -1.72
CA GLY A 522 -26.29 8.88 -1.06
C GLY A 522 -27.21 7.73 -1.48
N VAL A 523 -27.81 7.80 -2.67
CA VAL A 523 -28.91 6.90 -3.08
C VAL A 523 -28.71 6.25 -4.45
N THR A 524 -27.51 6.35 -5.05
CA THR A 524 -27.24 5.70 -6.35
C THR A 524 -26.99 4.18 -6.19
N GLN A 525 -27.89 3.32 -6.67
CA GLN A 525 -27.78 1.86 -6.45
C GLN A 525 -28.18 1.01 -7.66
N ASN A 526 -27.57 -0.18 -7.80
CA ASN A 526 -27.88 -1.17 -8.85
C ASN A 526 -27.74 -0.64 -10.29
N ASN A 527 -26.82 0.30 -10.53
CA ASN A 527 -26.66 0.92 -11.85
C ASN A 527 -25.49 0.30 -12.63
N VAL A 528 -25.60 0.29 -13.96
CA VAL A 528 -24.49 -0.03 -14.87
C VAL A 528 -24.24 1.20 -15.75
N ALA A 529 -23.07 1.81 -15.63
CA ALA A 529 -22.67 3.00 -16.36
C ALA A 529 -21.37 2.73 -17.14
N ILE A 530 -21.39 2.81 -18.46
CA ILE A 530 -20.21 2.51 -19.30
C ILE A 530 -20.00 3.59 -20.37
N GLY A 531 -18.96 4.40 -20.22
CA GLY A 531 -18.63 5.46 -21.18
C GLY A 531 -17.89 6.64 -20.57
N ASN A 532 -17.25 7.42 -21.44
CA ASN A 532 -16.61 8.69 -21.09
C ASN A 532 -17.68 9.74 -20.71
N ASN A 533 -17.45 10.45 -19.60
CA ASN A 533 -18.34 11.47 -19.02
C ASN A 533 -19.81 11.03 -18.82
N CYS A 534 -20.06 9.72 -18.82
CA CYS A 534 -21.40 9.15 -18.64
C CYS A 534 -21.94 9.52 -17.25
N ALA A 535 -23.05 10.27 -17.23
CA ALA A 535 -23.69 10.79 -16.02
C ALA A 535 -22.75 11.58 -15.08
N ASP A 536 -21.74 12.27 -15.61
CA ASP A 536 -20.67 12.91 -14.83
C ASP A 536 -21.15 13.97 -13.82
N ASP A 537 -22.10 14.82 -14.23
CA ASP A 537 -22.73 15.89 -13.43
C ASP A 537 -24.04 15.46 -12.73
N VAL A 538 -24.37 14.17 -12.69
CA VAL A 538 -25.57 13.68 -12.02
C VAL A 538 -25.39 13.73 -10.50
N THR A 539 -25.90 14.80 -9.91
CA THR A 539 -25.85 15.08 -8.45
C THR A 539 -27.03 14.47 -7.67
N SER A 540 -27.98 13.86 -8.37
CA SER A 540 -29.25 13.35 -7.85
C SER A 540 -29.32 11.82 -7.88
N THR A 541 -30.45 11.25 -7.44
CA THR A 541 -30.63 9.80 -7.32
C THR A 541 -30.82 9.14 -8.69
N VAL A 542 -30.03 8.10 -8.97
CA VAL A 542 -30.23 7.17 -10.10
C VAL A 542 -30.20 5.75 -9.55
N GLN A 543 -31.20 4.91 -9.85
CA GLN A 543 -31.21 3.51 -9.40
C GLN A 543 -31.69 2.53 -10.45
N SER A 544 -31.19 1.29 -10.35
CA SER A 544 -31.58 0.14 -11.16
C SER A 544 -31.56 0.43 -12.67
N SER A 545 -30.66 1.32 -13.10
CA SER A 545 -30.64 1.89 -14.45
C SER A 545 -29.35 1.56 -15.19
N VAL A 546 -29.44 1.44 -16.51
CA VAL A 546 -28.32 1.11 -17.39
C VAL A 546 -28.08 2.28 -18.33
N ILE A 547 -26.87 2.82 -18.30
CA ILE A 547 -26.49 4.03 -19.03
C ILE A 547 -25.17 3.74 -19.76
N MET A 548 -25.16 3.76 -21.10
CA MET A 548 -23.95 3.49 -21.86
C MET A 548 -23.79 4.45 -23.05
N GLY A 549 -22.55 4.85 -23.29
CA GLY A 549 -22.18 5.77 -24.36
C GLY A 549 -21.42 6.99 -23.83
N ASP A 550 -20.68 7.63 -24.73
CA ASP A 550 -20.06 8.93 -24.44
C ASP A 550 -21.14 9.98 -24.15
N ASN A 551 -21.01 10.66 -23.02
CA ASN A 551 -21.95 11.66 -22.51
C ASN A 551 -23.41 11.16 -22.40
N ALA A 552 -23.64 9.85 -22.23
CA ALA A 552 -24.97 9.32 -21.94
C ALA A 552 -25.47 9.85 -20.58
N LEU A 553 -26.70 10.36 -20.52
CA LEU A 553 -27.28 11.10 -19.37
C LEU A 553 -26.48 12.35 -18.95
N THR A 554 -25.73 12.97 -19.87
CA THR A 554 -25.11 14.30 -19.65
C THR A 554 -26.15 15.42 -19.71
N GLY A 555 -25.94 16.48 -18.93
CA GLY A 555 -26.80 17.67 -18.95
C GLY A 555 -27.86 17.76 -17.85
N MET A 556 -27.80 16.90 -16.82
CA MET A 556 -28.60 17.00 -15.58
C MET A 556 -28.15 18.17 -14.67
N VAL A 557 -28.06 19.36 -15.26
CA VAL A 557 -27.53 20.57 -14.62
C VAL A 557 -28.66 21.32 -13.91
N LYS A 558 -28.65 21.27 -12.56
CA LYS A 558 -29.32 22.17 -11.58
C LYS A 558 -30.67 21.80 -10.93
N THR A 559 -31.31 20.65 -11.14
CA THR A 559 -32.42 20.22 -10.26
C THR A 559 -32.34 18.76 -9.84
N SER A 560 -32.98 18.40 -8.72
CA SER A 560 -32.90 17.08 -8.07
C SER A 560 -33.70 15.99 -8.79
N ILE A 561 -33.45 15.81 -10.09
CA ILE A 561 -34.18 14.85 -10.93
C ILE A 561 -33.78 13.43 -10.59
N THR A 562 -34.77 12.57 -10.36
CA THR A 562 -34.52 11.18 -9.98
C THR A 562 -34.80 10.22 -11.14
N VAL A 563 -33.92 9.24 -11.37
CA VAL A 563 -34.03 8.25 -12.45
C VAL A 563 -34.13 6.82 -11.90
N TYR A 564 -35.13 6.05 -12.32
CA TYR A 564 -35.39 4.69 -11.85
C TYR A 564 -35.61 3.70 -13.00
N ARG A 565 -35.07 2.48 -12.90
CA ARG A 565 -35.40 1.34 -13.78
C ARG A 565 -35.38 1.67 -15.28
N SER A 566 -34.44 2.51 -15.70
CA SER A 566 -34.42 3.09 -17.06
C SER A 566 -33.15 2.72 -17.82
N LEU A 567 -33.25 2.64 -19.15
CA LEU A 567 -32.19 2.26 -20.07
C LEU A 567 -31.84 3.44 -20.99
N PHE A 568 -30.56 3.83 -21.04
CA PHE A 568 -30.05 4.90 -21.90
C PHE A 568 -28.81 4.39 -22.65
N LEU A 569 -28.92 4.15 -23.97
CA LEU A 569 -27.83 3.59 -24.78
C LEU A 569 -27.54 4.46 -26.00
N GLY A 570 -26.35 5.05 -26.06
CA GLY A 570 -25.87 5.83 -27.21
C GLY A 570 -25.26 7.17 -26.81
N ASN A 571 -24.60 7.83 -27.77
CA ASN A 571 -24.01 9.14 -27.55
C ASN A 571 -25.10 10.16 -27.20
N ASN A 572 -24.96 10.79 -26.02
CA ASN A 572 -25.97 11.70 -25.45
C ASN A 572 -27.41 11.13 -25.47
N ALA A 573 -27.59 9.81 -25.31
CA ALA A 573 -28.92 9.17 -25.38
C ALA A 573 -29.91 9.58 -24.27
N GLY A 574 -29.43 10.25 -23.22
CA GLY A 574 -30.21 10.66 -22.04
C GLY A 574 -30.37 12.18 -21.91
N ILE A 575 -30.85 12.62 -20.74
CA ILE A 575 -31.74 13.79 -20.68
C ILE A 575 -31.15 15.12 -20.22
N LEU A 576 -31.32 16.13 -21.09
CA LEU A 576 -31.32 17.57 -20.78
C LEU A 576 -32.58 17.94 -19.97
N LEU A 577 -32.59 17.51 -18.71
CA LEU A 577 -33.70 17.67 -17.76
C LEU A 577 -33.70 19.10 -17.21
N ASP A 578 -34.40 20.01 -17.90
CA ASP A 578 -34.48 21.41 -17.49
C ASP A 578 -35.53 21.71 -16.41
N SER A 579 -36.34 20.72 -16.03
CA SER A 579 -37.48 20.88 -15.13
C SER A 579 -37.68 19.67 -14.22
N ALA A 580 -38.04 19.95 -12.96
CA ALA A 580 -38.01 19.00 -11.83
C ALA A 580 -39.08 17.91 -11.94
N THR A 581 -38.77 16.84 -12.68
CA THR A 581 -39.61 15.65 -12.86
C THR A 581 -38.74 14.39 -12.73
N SER A 582 -39.30 13.27 -12.23
CA SER A 582 -38.55 11.99 -12.19
C SER A 582 -38.72 11.21 -13.49
N VAL A 583 -37.74 10.38 -13.84
CA VAL A 583 -37.76 9.47 -15.00
C VAL A 583 -37.89 8.04 -14.50
N SER A 584 -38.86 7.26 -14.98
CA SER A 584 -39.01 5.87 -14.57
C SER A 584 -39.48 4.93 -15.67
N ASP A 585 -38.92 3.73 -15.71
CA ASP A 585 -39.38 2.65 -16.61
C ASP A 585 -39.28 3.02 -18.11
N CYS A 586 -38.31 3.87 -18.46
CA CYS A 586 -38.09 4.35 -19.82
C CYS A 586 -36.92 3.65 -20.52
N VAL A 587 -36.98 3.57 -21.84
CA VAL A 587 -35.95 3.01 -22.72
C VAL A 587 -35.61 4.03 -23.80
N PHE A 588 -34.36 4.50 -23.82
CA PHE A 588 -33.83 5.46 -24.80
C PHE A 588 -32.60 4.85 -25.48
N ILE A 589 -32.70 4.54 -26.78
CA ILE A 589 -31.65 3.83 -27.53
C ILE A 589 -31.37 4.55 -28.85
N GLY A 590 -30.18 5.11 -28.98
CA GLY A 590 -29.69 5.83 -30.15
C GLY A 590 -29.06 7.18 -29.79
N THR A 591 -28.40 7.80 -30.76
CA THR A 591 -27.81 9.14 -30.58
C THR A 591 -28.91 10.18 -30.29
N ASN A 592 -28.84 10.83 -29.12
CA ASN A 592 -29.80 11.85 -28.64
C ASN A 592 -31.28 11.44 -28.79
N ALA A 593 -31.64 10.23 -28.36
CA ALA A 593 -32.89 9.55 -28.71
C ALA A 593 -33.98 9.55 -27.62
N GLY A 594 -34.16 10.69 -26.97
CA GLY A 594 -35.44 11.06 -26.35
C GLY A 594 -35.64 12.58 -26.25
N GLU A 595 -34.68 13.41 -26.63
CA GLU A 595 -34.26 14.36 -25.61
C GLU A 595 -34.01 15.83 -26.03
N GLY A 596 -34.56 16.83 -25.30
CA GLY A 596 -35.24 16.76 -23.99
C GLY A 596 -36.78 16.65 -24.04
N ILE A 597 -37.32 15.44 -23.86
CA ILE A 597 -38.71 15.14 -23.51
C ILE A 597 -39.10 15.91 -22.26
N LYS A 598 -40.38 16.29 -22.21
CA LYS A 598 -40.99 16.92 -21.04
C LYS A 598 -42.23 16.16 -20.64
N ASN A 599 -42.67 16.30 -19.40
CA ASN A 599 -44.06 16.02 -19.08
C ASN A 599 -44.68 17.29 -18.50
N SER A 600 -45.55 17.94 -19.27
CA SER A 600 -46.24 19.16 -18.84
C SER A 600 -47.56 18.90 -18.12
N GLN A 601 -47.99 17.64 -18.02
CA GLN A 601 -49.21 17.23 -17.33
C GLN A 601 -48.93 16.55 -15.99
N TYR A 602 -47.77 15.91 -15.83
CA TYR A 602 -47.40 15.14 -14.64
C TYR A 602 -45.94 15.39 -14.25
N ASN A 603 -45.63 15.22 -12.98
CA ASN A 603 -44.26 15.42 -12.44
C ASN A 603 -43.30 14.25 -12.78
N THR A 604 -43.64 13.39 -13.74
CA THR A 604 -42.91 12.16 -14.05
C THR A 604 -42.88 11.88 -15.56
N ILE A 605 -41.71 11.57 -16.12
CA ILE A 605 -41.53 11.00 -17.46
C ILE A 605 -41.51 9.48 -17.28
N SER A 606 -42.49 8.75 -17.81
CA SER A 606 -42.62 7.32 -17.51
C SER A 606 -43.16 6.45 -18.65
N ASP A 607 -42.76 5.18 -18.63
CA ASP A 607 -43.15 4.13 -19.59
C ASP A 607 -42.84 4.48 -21.06
N ILE A 608 -41.86 5.35 -21.34
CA ILE A 608 -41.52 5.75 -22.72
C ILE A 608 -40.48 4.80 -23.31
N VAL A 609 -40.73 4.31 -24.52
CA VAL A 609 -39.76 3.54 -25.31
C VAL A 609 -39.43 4.32 -26.57
N ALA A 610 -38.21 4.86 -26.65
CA ALA A 610 -37.69 5.63 -27.78
C ALA A 610 -36.44 4.94 -28.36
N ILE A 611 -36.56 4.34 -29.53
CA ILE A 611 -35.50 3.56 -30.19
C ILE A 611 -35.26 4.12 -31.60
N GLY A 612 -34.04 4.53 -31.89
CA GLY A 612 -33.63 5.14 -33.17
C GLY A 612 -33.12 6.58 -33.01
N ILE A 613 -32.39 7.08 -34.00
CA ILE A 613 -31.78 8.43 -33.95
C ILE A 613 -32.88 9.50 -33.80
N TYR A 614 -32.79 10.35 -32.78
CA TYR A 614 -33.80 11.36 -32.42
C TYR A 614 -35.22 10.82 -32.20
N SER A 615 -35.40 9.51 -31.95
CA SER A 615 -36.69 8.96 -31.57
C SER A 615 -37.19 9.63 -30.28
N GLY A 616 -38.49 9.91 -30.20
CA GLY A 616 -39.13 10.62 -29.08
C GLY A 616 -38.63 12.05 -28.82
N LYS A 617 -37.69 12.60 -29.60
CA LYS A 617 -36.95 13.81 -29.23
C LYS A 617 -37.84 15.03 -28.99
N ASN A 618 -37.72 15.64 -27.80
CA ASN A 618 -38.55 16.75 -27.33
C ASN A 618 -40.07 16.45 -27.29
N SER A 619 -40.46 15.18 -27.32
CA SER A 619 -41.87 14.81 -27.20
C SER A 619 -42.38 15.06 -25.77
N ASN A 620 -43.68 14.88 -25.54
CA ASN A 620 -44.28 15.10 -24.24
C ASN A 620 -45.36 14.09 -23.93
N GLY A 621 -45.35 13.51 -22.73
CA GLY A 621 -46.36 12.56 -22.25
C GLY A 621 -45.77 11.38 -21.47
N TYR A 622 -46.53 10.29 -21.42
CA TYR A 622 -46.16 9.02 -20.79
C TYR A 622 -46.67 7.85 -21.65
N ARG A 623 -46.12 6.64 -21.46
CA ARG A 623 -46.51 5.41 -22.21
C ARG A 623 -46.44 5.53 -23.74
N ASN A 624 -45.51 6.34 -24.25
CA ASN A 624 -45.32 6.47 -25.70
C ASN A 624 -44.29 5.46 -26.21
N LEU A 625 -44.59 4.81 -27.32
CA LEU A 625 -43.68 3.94 -28.07
C LEU A 625 -43.27 4.65 -29.36
N PHE A 626 -41.99 4.99 -29.49
CA PHE A 626 -41.38 5.65 -30.62
C PHE A 626 -40.24 4.77 -31.18
N VAL A 627 -40.41 4.20 -32.38
CA VAL A 627 -39.41 3.30 -32.98
C VAL A 627 -39.10 3.74 -34.40
N GLY A 628 -37.93 4.33 -34.62
CA GLY A 628 -37.47 4.80 -35.93
C GLY A 628 -36.69 6.12 -35.85
N ASN A 629 -36.13 6.55 -36.98
CA ASN A 629 -35.47 7.85 -37.06
C ASN A 629 -36.51 8.97 -36.91
N ALA A 630 -36.35 9.83 -35.90
CA ALA A 630 -37.23 10.94 -35.57
C ALA A 630 -38.73 10.56 -35.39
N ALA A 631 -39.03 9.30 -35.02
CA ALA A 631 -40.38 8.88 -34.65
C ALA A 631 -40.86 9.68 -33.43
N GLY A 632 -42.05 10.26 -33.48
CA GLY A 632 -42.64 11.09 -32.40
C GLY A 632 -41.87 12.35 -32.03
N LYS A 633 -40.85 12.75 -32.80
CA LYS A 633 -40.07 13.96 -32.53
C LYS A 633 -40.98 15.20 -32.47
N ASP A 634 -40.86 15.97 -31.39
CA ASP A 634 -41.62 17.19 -31.05
C ASP A 634 -43.15 16.96 -30.80
N PHE A 635 -43.62 15.70 -30.76
CA PHE A 635 -45.03 15.34 -30.59
C PHE A 635 -45.53 15.43 -29.13
N ARG A 636 -46.79 15.81 -28.90
CA ARG A 636 -47.34 16.04 -27.55
C ARG A 636 -48.59 15.22 -27.21
N GLY A 637 -48.44 14.17 -26.41
CA GLY A 637 -49.54 13.44 -25.79
C GLY A 637 -49.10 12.06 -25.32
N HIS A 638 -50.02 11.29 -24.74
CA HIS A 638 -49.70 10.04 -24.04
C HIS A 638 -50.31 8.81 -24.71
N GLN A 639 -49.73 7.64 -24.44
CA GLN A 639 -50.22 6.34 -24.93
C GLN A 639 -50.25 6.24 -26.46
N ASN A 640 -49.30 6.89 -27.15
CA ASN A 640 -49.17 6.82 -28.60
C ASN A 640 -48.16 5.73 -29.01
N THR A 641 -48.45 5.01 -30.09
CA THR A 641 -47.53 4.09 -30.76
C THR A 641 -47.12 4.67 -32.11
N MET A 642 -45.83 4.83 -32.36
CA MET A 642 -45.28 5.47 -33.55
C MET A 642 -44.08 4.67 -34.07
N ILE A 643 -44.25 3.99 -35.19
CA ILE A 643 -43.26 3.06 -35.74
C ILE A 643 -42.92 3.45 -37.19
N GLY A 644 -41.65 3.76 -37.43
CA GLY A 644 -41.05 4.05 -38.73
C GLY A 644 -40.42 5.45 -38.84
N TRP A 645 -40.00 5.81 -40.05
CA TRP A 645 -39.20 7.01 -40.30
C TRP A 645 -40.06 8.29 -40.22
N MET A 646 -39.69 9.24 -39.36
CA MET A 646 -40.37 10.53 -39.16
C MET A 646 -41.88 10.43 -38.85
N THR A 647 -42.34 9.27 -38.37
CA THR A 647 -43.75 9.00 -38.06
C THR A 647 -44.18 9.74 -36.80
N GLY A 648 -45.29 10.47 -36.87
CA GLY A 648 -45.77 11.39 -35.84
C GLY A 648 -44.85 12.60 -35.60
N SER A 649 -43.88 12.86 -36.48
CA SER A 649 -42.90 13.95 -36.26
C SER A 649 -43.49 15.35 -36.47
N GLY A 650 -42.88 16.34 -35.83
CA GLY A 650 -43.31 17.74 -35.82
C GLY A 650 -44.27 18.03 -34.67
N ALA A 651 -44.75 19.28 -34.60
CA ALA A 651 -45.57 19.80 -33.49
C ALA A 651 -47.03 19.31 -33.51
N GLY A 652 -47.23 18.00 -33.68
CA GLY A 652 -48.51 17.33 -33.49
C GLY A 652 -48.87 17.13 -32.02
N SER A 653 -50.12 16.76 -31.75
CA SER A 653 -50.58 16.47 -30.40
C SER A 653 -51.76 15.49 -30.35
N GLY A 654 -51.96 14.88 -29.18
CA GLY A 654 -53.08 14.00 -28.86
C GLY A 654 -52.63 12.62 -28.34
N SER A 655 -53.59 11.82 -27.92
CA SER A 655 -53.34 10.59 -27.15
C SER A 655 -54.01 9.36 -27.78
N TYR A 656 -53.54 8.17 -27.41
CA TYR A 656 -54.10 6.90 -27.89
C TYR A 656 -54.01 6.70 -29.41
N ASN A 657 -53.05 7.35 -30.07
CA ASN A 657 -52.87 7.21 -31.52
C ASN A 657 -51.92 6.06 -31.87
N VAL A 658 -52.15 5.41 -33.01
CA VAL A 658 -51.28 4.38 -33.59
C VAL A 658 -50.86 4.83 -34.98
N PHE A 659 -49.58 5.15 -35.17
CA PHE A 659 -49.00 5.56 -36.44
C PHE A 659 -47.92 4.55 -36.87
N ILE A 660 -48.04 3.94 -38.05
CA ILE A 660 -47.09 2.93 -38.55
C ILE A 660 -46.77 3.19 -40.02
N GLY A 661 -45.51 3.52 -40.36
CA GLY A 661 -45.08 3.71 -41.75
C GLY A 661 -43.96 4.74 -41.92
N ASP A 662 -43.86 5.29 -43.13
CA ASP A 662 -42.94 6.40 -43.48
C ASP A 662 -43.70 7.73 -43.46
N GLN A 663 -43.21 8.68 -42.66
CA GLN A 663 -43.77 10.01 -42.47
C GLN A 663 -45.28 9.99 -42.16
N THR A 664 -45.77 8.97 -41.45
CA THR A 664 -47.19 8.77 -41.12
C THR A 664 -47.63 9.69 -39.98
N GLY A 665 -48.84 10.25 -40.00
CA GLY A 665 -49.38 11.09 -38.92
C GLY A 665 -48.58 12.36 -38.64
N LYS A 666 -47.80 12.84 -39.60
CA LYS A 666 -46.90 13.99 -39.43
C LYS A 666 -47.68 15.24 -39.04
N GLU A 667 -47.26 15.86 -37.94
CA GLU A 667 -47.94 16.97 -37.27
C GLU A 667 -49.46 16.78 -37.03
N ASN A 668 -49.97 15.56 -36.89
CA ASN A 668 -51.39 15.30 -36.59
C ASN A 668 -51.81 15.93 -35.24
N ILE A 669 -53.03 16.47 -35.16
CA ILE A 669 -53.61 17.01 -33.93
C ILE A 669 -54.93 16.29 -33.63
N GLY A 670 -54.92 15.28 -32.75
CA GLY A 670 -56.11 14.54 -32.37
C GLY A 670 -55.80 13.23 -31.67
N SER A 671 -56.85 12.58 -31.15
CA SER A 671 -56.73 11.38 -30.31
C SER A 671 -57.46 10.18 -30.89
N ASN A 672 -57.09 8.98 -30.47
CA ASN A 672 -57.70 7.71 -30.91
C ASN A 672 -57.61 7.48 -32.44
N ASN A 673 -56.61 8.05 -33.12
CA ASN A 673 -56.39 7.88 -34.55
C ASN A 673 -55.51 6.67 -34.85
N THR A 674 -55.84 5.87 -35.86
CA THR A 674 -55.01 4.76 -36.37
C THR A 674 -54.60 5.04 -37.82
N PHE A 675 -53.33 5.34 -38.06
CA PHE A 675 -52.77 5.63 -39.37
C PHE A 675 -51.70 4.60 -39.75
N VAL A 676 -51.86 3.94 -40.89
CA VAL A 676 -50.93 2.89 -41.37
C VAL A 676 -50.58 3.14 -42.83
N GLY A 677 -49.28 3.17 -43.15
CA GLY A 677 -48.76 3.40 -44.49
C GLY A 677 -48.12 4.78 -44.67
N ARG A 678 -47.44 4.95 -45.82
CA ARG A 678 -46.70 6.18 -46.12
C ARG A 678 -47.62 7.39 -46.16
N THR A 679 -47.23 8.46 -45.46
CA THR A 679 -47.90 9.78 -45.40
C THR A 679 -49.38 9.77 -45.00
N ALA A 680 -49.92 8.65 -44.48
CA ALA A 680 -51.31 8.58 -44.04
C ALA A 680 -51.58 9.51 -42.84
N GLY A 681 -52.67 10.28 -42.89
CA GLY A 681 -53.08 11.20 -41.81
C GLY A 681 -52.20 12.44 -41.59
N ASN A 682 -51.36 12.80 -42.56
CA ASN A 682 -50.49 13.98 -42.42
C ASN A 682 -51.27 15.29 -42.42
N TRP A 683 -50.92 16.16 -41.47
CA TRP A 683 -51.56 17.45 -41.21
C TRP A 683 -53.09 17.36 -41.00
N VAL A 684 -53.59 16.23 -40.49
CA VAL A 684 -55.00 16.08 -40.08
C VAL A 684 -55.20 16.63 -38.67
N THR A 685 -56.35 17.24 -38.44
CA THR A 685 -56.86 17.64 -37.12
C THR A 685 -58.15 16.87 -36.83
N GLY A 686 -58.32 16.32 -35.63
CA GLY A 686 -59.50 15.57 -35.21
C GLY A 686 -59.23 14.12 -34.85
N SER A 687 -60.25 13.44 -34.33
CA SER A 687 -60.12 12.21 -33.52
C SER A 687 -60.92 11.03 -34.07
N TYR A 688 -60.60 9.81 -33.62
CA TYR A 688 -61.27 8.56 -33.99
C TYR A 688 -61.21 8.23 -35.50
N ASN A 689 -60.13 8.63 -36.17
CA ASN A 689 -59.91 8.38 -37.58
C ASN A 689 -59.10 7.10 -37.83
N ILE A 690 -59.41 6.35 -38.88
CA ILE A 690 -58.67 5.14 -39.29
C ILE A 690 -58.26 5.30 -40.76
N TYR A 691 -56.97 5.55 -41.03
CA TYR A 691 -56.44 5.70 -42.40
C TYR A 691 -55.39 4.65 -42.73
N ILE A 692 -55.62 3.90 -43.81
CA ILE A 692 -54.76 2.78 -44.20
C ILE A 692 -54.37 2.92 -45.67
N GLY A 693 -53.07 2.99 -45.94
CA GLY A 693 -52.49 3.05 -47.29
C GLY A 693 -51.78 4.38 -47.60
N ASN A 694 -51.09 4.39 -48.73
CA ASN A 694 -50.31 5.54 -49.20
C ASN A 694 -51.18 6.80 -49.39
N ASN A 695 -50.81 7.93 -48.78
CA ASN A 695 -51.56 9.20 -48.79
C ASN A 695 -53.00 9.13 -48.21
N ALA A 696 -53.42 8.05 -47.55
CA ALA A 696 -54.78 7.93 -47.02
C ALA A 696 -55.06 9.05 -45.99
N GLY A 697 -56.04 9.91 -46.28
CA GLY A 697 -56.35 11.08 -45.45
C GLY A 697 -55.22 12.14 -45.35
N SER A 698 -54.22 12.12 -46.24
CA SER A 698 -53.17 13.14 -46.22
C SER A 698 -53.69 14.49 -46.71
N ALA A 699 -53.43 15.56 -45.95
CA ALA A 699 -53.65 16.92 -46.39
C ALA A 699 -52.43 17.50 -47.13
N VAL A 700 -52.51 18.77 -47.55
CA VAL A 700 -51.42 19.52 -48.21
C VAL A 700 -50.97 20.66 -47.29
N TYR A 701 -49.73 20.59 -46.80
CA TYR A 701 -49.16 21.64 -45.95
C TYR A 701 -49.20 23.03 -46.60
N PRO A 702 -49.55 24.12 -45.88
CA PRO A 702 -49.89 24.17 -44.45
C PRO A 702 -51.38 23.98 -44.14
N ALA A 703 -52.23 23.71 -45.14
CA ALA A 703 -53.66 23.56 -44.97
C ALA A 703 -54.00 22.22 -44.30
N ARG A 704 -54.38 22.29 -43.02
CA ARG A 704 -54.81 21.12 -42.23
C ARG A 704 -56.24 20.74 -42.60
N VAL A 705 -56.52 19.44 -42.71
CA VAL A 705 -57.89 18.93 -42.86
C VAL A 705 -58.43 18.60 -41.48
N THR A 706 -59.57 19.21 -41.11
CA THR A 706 -60.27 18.89 -39.86
C THR A 706 -61.35 17.83 -40.12
N GLU A 707 -61.11 16.61 -39.68
CA GLU A 707 -62.05 15.48 -39.81
C GLU A 707 -61.96 14.53 -38.61
N SER A 708 -63.09 13.90 -38.25
CA SER A 708 -63.18 13.00 -37.10
C SER A 708 -64.18 11.89 -37.40
N ASN A 709 -64.02 10.73 -36.75
CA ASN A 709 -64.85 9.55 -36.97
C ASN A 709 -64.82 9.03 -38.43
N MET A 710 -63.69 9.19 -39.14
CA MET A 710 -63.55 8.81 -40.54
C MET A 710 -62.71 7.54 -40.74
N LEU A 711 -63.21 6.60 -41.56
CA LEU A 711 -62.41 5.54 -42.16
C LEU A 711 -62.00 5.94 -43.58
N ARG A 712 -60.73 5.73 -43.96
CA ARG A 712 -60.24 5.86 -45.34
C ARG A 712 -59.23 4.76 -45.66
N ILE A 713 -59.43 4.05 -46.76
CA ILE A 713 -58.48 3.04 -47.25
C ILE A 713 -58.04 3.40 -48.68
N GLY A 714 -56.72 3.48 -48.90
CA GLY A 714 -56.10 3.85 -50.18
C GLY A 714 -56.01 5.36 -50.46
N SER A 715 -55.24 5.72 -51.49
CA SER A 715 -54.96 7.12 -51.87
C SER A 715 -56.15 7.88 -52.43
N SER A 716 -57.10 7.14 -53.03
CA SER A 716 -58.29 7.69 -53.69
C SER A 716 -59.58 7.27 -52.97
N ASN A 717 -59.50 6.96 -51.67
CA ASN A 717 -60.65 6.58 -50.85
C ASN A 717 -61.41 5.35 -51.43
N LEU A 718 -60.71 4.21 -51.62
CA LEU A 718 -61.31 2.94 -52.09
C LEU A 718 -62.46 2.48 -51.17
N ILE A 719 -62.25 2.61 -49.86
CA ILE A 719 -63.31 2.51 -48.85
C ILE A 719 -63.26 3.80 -48.02
N THR A 720 -64.44 4.35 -47.77
CA THR A 720 -64.69 5.44 -46.83
C THR A 720 -65.73 5.04 -45.81
N GLY A 721 -65.64 5.59 -44.61
CA GLY A 721 -66.70 5.55 -43.62
C GLY A 721 -66.79 6.87 -42.87
N ASN A 722 -68.01 7.25 -42.48
CA ASN A 722 -68.28 8.31 -41.52
C ASN A 722 -69.13 7.73 -40.39
N PHE A 723 -68.52 7.45 -39.25
CA PHE A 723 -69.20 6.86 -38.10
C PHE A 723 -70.08 7.86 -37.33
N SER A 724 -70.08 9.15 -37.70
CA SER A 724 -71.00 10.15 -37.13
C SER A 724 -72.37 10.13 -37.81
N THR A 725 -72.47 9.55 -39.00
CA THR A 725 -73.70 9.46 -39.80
C THR A 725 -74.04 8.01 -40.19
N ASP A 726 -73.33 7.02 -39.63
CA ASP A 726 -73.44 5.59 -39.91
C ASP A 726 -73.33 5.22 -41.40
N GLN A 727 -72.41 5.88 -42.13
CA GLN A 727 -72.28 5.73 -43.59
C GLN A 727 -71.00 5.04 -44.00
N VAL A 728 -71.11 4.15 -45.00
CA VAL A 728 -69.98 3.56 -45.73
C VAL A 728 -70.06 3.94 -47.21
N GLY A 729 -68.94 4.33 -47.82
CA GLY A 729 -68.82 4.60 -49.24
C GLY A 729 -67.72 3.74 -49.88
N ILE A 730 -68.04 2.99 -50.93
CA ILE A 730 -67.07 2.22 -51.72
C ILE A 730 -66.81 2.96 -53.03
N ASN A 731 -65.51 3.15 -53.36
CA ASN A 731 -65.03 3.84 -54.55
C ASN A 731 -65.49 5.32 -54.68
N GLY A 732 -65.85 5.95 -53.56
CA GLY A 732 -66.33 7.33 -53.50
C GLY A 732 -66.81 7.74 -52.10
N ASN A 733 -66.96 9.06 -51.88
CA ASN A 733 -67.33 9.61 -50.56
C ASN A 733 -68.85 9.53 -50.29
N PRO A 734 -69.28 9.38 -49.01
CA PRO A 734 -70.68 9.54 -48.61
C PRO A 734 -71.10 11.01 -48.77
N SER A 735 -72.40 11.26 -48.99
CA SER A 735 -72.93 12.64 -49.07
C SER A 735 -73.47 13.07 -47.71
N ALA A 736 -72.86 14.13 -47.15
CA ALA A 736 -73.15 14.66 -45.81
C ALA A 736 -74.60 15.17 -45.60
N THR A 737 -75.41 15.23 -46.65
CA THR A 737 -76.81 15.70 -46.64
C THR A 737 -77.84 14.58 -46.82
N THR A 738 -77.42 13.31 -46.87
CA THR A 738 -78.32 12.18 -47.18
C THR A 738 -78.28 11.09 -46.11
N THR A 739 -79.42 10.47 -45.82
CA THR A 739 -79.62 9.42 -44.80
C THR A 739 -79.23 8.00 -45.26
N ASN A 740 -78.32 7.88 -46.22
CA ASN A 740 -77.93 6.61 -46.82
C ASN A 740 -76.85 5.90 -45.98
N ILE A 741 -77.06 4.62 -45.67
CA ILE A 741 -76.15 3.79 -44.83
C ILE A 741 -74.98 3.23 -45.65
N LEU A 742 -75.24 2.81 -46.89
CA LEU A 742 -74.21 2.35 -47.83
C LEU A 742 -74.35 3.06 -49.17
N ARG A 743 -73.22 3.50 -49.74
CA ARG A 743 -73.10 4.03 -51.10
C ARG A 743 -72.04 3.25 -51.86
N VAL A 744 -72.37 2.78 -53.07
CA VAL A 744 -71.42 2.13 -53.97
C VAL A 744 -71.31 2.97 -55.24
N TYR A 745 -70.09 3.37 -55.60
CA TYR A 745 -69.82 4.22 -56.76
C TYR A 745 -69.33 3.38 -57.95
N SER A 746 -70.15 3.26 -59.00
CA SER A 746 -69.84 2.55 -60.23
C SER A 746 -69.93 3.48 -61.44
N GLY A 747 -68.97 4.42 -61.52
CA GLY A 747 -68.88 5.35 -62.64
C GLY A 747 -70.05 6.34 -62.69
N SER A 748 -70.87 6.28 -63.73
CA SER A 748 -71.95 7.24 -63.99
C SER A 748 -73.23 7.00 -63.17
N THR A 749 -73.37 5.86 -62.47
CA THR A 749 -74.54 5.53 -61.65
C THR A 749 -74.18 5.31 -60.18
N ASN A 750 -75.01 5.87 -59.29
CA ASN A 750 -74.92 5.68 -57.84
C ASN A 750 -76.04 4.75 -57.38
N GLY A 751 -75.67 3.67 -56.67
CA GLY A 751 -76.60 2.90 -55.84
C GLY A 751 -76.50 3.34 -54.38
N TYR A 752 -77.64 3.56 -53.73
CA TYR A 752 -77.71 3.89 -52.31
C TYR A 752 -78.58 2.88 -51.56
N TYR A 753 -78.11 2.42 -50.41
CA TYR A 753 -78.91 1.67 -49.44
C TYR A 753 -79.34 2.60 -48.31
N SER A 754 -80.64 2.72 -48.10
CA SER A 754 -81.26 3.52 -47.03
C SER A 754 -81.92 2.61 -45.99
N SER A 755 -82.43 3.20 -44.90
CA SER A 755 -83.28 2.48 -43.93
C SER A 755 -84.56 1.88 -44.55
N SER A 756 -84.91 2.24 -45.79
CA SER A 756 -86.09 1.77 -46.52
C SER A 756 -85.75 0.90 -47.75
N GLY A 757 -84.48 0.54 -47.96
CA GLY A 757 -84.04 -0.32 -49.06
C GLY A 757 -83.08 0.35 -50.06
N TRP A 758 -82.76 -0.36 -51.15
CA TRP A 758 -81.96 0.15 -52.27
C TRP A 758 -82.73 1.19 -53.07
N THR A 759 -82.06 2.27 -53.49
CA THR A 759 -82.64 3.35 -54.30
C THR A 759 -81.74 3.72 -55.47
N HIS A 760 -82.38 3.98 -56.61
CA HIS A 760 -81.74 4.23 -57.90
C HIS A 760 -81.97 5.69 -58.35
N SER A 761 -80.94 6.30 -58.96
CA SER A 761 -81.04 7.68 -59.46
C SER A 761 -81.88 7.75 -60.74
N SER A 762 -83.03 8.46 -60.71
CA SER A 762 -84.04 8.41 -61.79
C SER A 762 -84.46 9.79 -62.34
N ASP A 763 -83.69 10.85 -62.06
CA ASP A 763 -83.97 12.22 -62.52
C ASP A 763 -83.99 12.34 -64.05
N LYS A 764 -84.95 13.08 -64.61
CA LYS A 764 -85.12 13.27 -66.07
C LYS A 764 -83.86 13.84 -66.73
N ARG A 765 -83.08 14.66 -66.03
CA ARG A 765 -81.83 15.27 -66.55
C ARG A 765 -80.71 14.25 -66.77
N LEU A 766 -80.82 13.06 -66.18
CA LEU A 766 -79.84 11.97 -66.32
C LEU A 766 -80.22 10.99 -67.44
N LYS A 767 -81.29 11.26 -68.21
CA LYS A 767 -81.85 10.34 -69.22
C LYS A 767 -82.04 11.06 -70.56
N THR A 768 -81.75 10.34 -71.64
CA THR A 768 -82.05 10.73 -73.02
C THR A 768 -82.92 9.65 -73.66
N ASN A 769 -83.49 9.90 -74.85
CA ASN A 769 -84.30 8.93 -75.60
C ASN A 769 -85.40 8.26 -74.74
N ILE A 770 -86.18 9.09 -74.03
CA ILE A 770 -87.21 8.61 -73.09
C ILE A 770 -88.49 8.26 -73.86
N GLU A 771 -88.75 6.96 -74.02
CA GLU A 771 -89.94 6.42 -74.65
C GLU A 771 -90.80 5.63 -73.65
N THR A 772 -92.10 5.47 -73.95
CA THR A 772 -93.01 4.62 -73.15
C THR A 772 -92.78 3.16 -73.54
N VAL A 773 -92.67 2.26 -72.55
CA VAL A 773 -92.56 0.80 -72.80
C VAL A 773 -93.77 0.31 -73.59
N PRO A 774 -93.60 -0.21 -74.83
CA PRO A 774 -94.71 -0.69 -75.65
C PRO A 774 -95.07 -2.14 -75.31
N ASN A 775 -96.34 -2.51 -75.55
CA ASN A 775 -96.88 -3.86 -75.37
C ASN A 775 -96.62 -4.42 -73.96
N ALA A 776 -96.70 -3.56 -72.94
CA ALA A 776 -96.31 -3.91 -71.58
C ALA A 776 -97.20 -5.03 -71.00
N LEU A 777 -98.49 -5.08 -71.35
CA LEU A 777 -99.42 -6.12 -70.91
C LEU A 777 -99.08 -7.49 -71.49
N ASP A 778 -98.76 -7.58 -72.79
CA ASP A 778 -98.33 -8.84 -73.42
C ASP A 778 -97.01 -9.35 -72.82
N LYS A 779 -96.05 -8.44 -72.54
CA LYS A 779 -94.83 -8.81 -71.80
C LYS A 779 -95.15 -9.36 -70.41
N VAL A 780 -96.01 -8.70 -69.63
CA VAL A 780 -96.36 -9.14 -68.27
C VAL A 780 -97.13 -10.47 -68.25
N LEU A 781 -98.02 -10.71 -69.21
CA LEU A 781 -98.74 -11.99 -69.33
C LEU A 781 -97.82 -13.19 -69.62
N LYS A 782 -96.59 -12.95 -70.08
CA LYS A 782 -95.55 -13.96 -70.31
C LYS A 782 -94.59 -14.13 -69.11
N MET A 783 -94.64 -13.25 -68.11
CA MET A 783 -93.78 -13.35 -66.91
C MET A 783 -94.34 -14.37 -65.93
N ASN A 784 -93.54 -15.39 -65.60
CA ASN A 784 -93.95 -16.49 -64.73
C ASN A 784 -93.37 -16.33 -63.31
N GLY A 785 -94.21 -15.86 -62.37
CA GLY A 785 -93.84 -15.75 -60.96
C GLY A 785 -93.81 -17.12 -60.28
N VAL A 786 -92.63 -17.56 -59.85
CA VAL A 786 -92.40 -18.87 -59.23
C VAL A 786 -92.12 -18.77 -57.73
N TYR A 787 -92.43 -19.85 -57.01
CA TYR A 787 -91.84 -20.08 -55.69
C TYR A 787 -90.70 -21.08 -55.79
N PHE A 788 -89.61 -20.82 -55.09
CA PHE A 788 -88.43 -21.68 -55.06
C PHE A 788 -87.82 -21.70 -53.65
N ASN A 789 -87.02 -22.71 -53.37
CA ASN A 789 -86.16 -22.73 -52.19
C ASN A 789 -84.71 -22.76 -52.70
N TRP A 790 -83.79 -22.08 -52.02
CA TRP A 790 -82.38 -22.18 -52.37
C TRP A 790 -81.87 -23.60 -52.07
N ILE A 791 -81.08 -24.19 -52.96
CA ILE A 791 -80.50 -25.53 -52.76
C ILE A 791 -79.72 -25.60 -51.43
N ASN A 792 -79.08 -24.49 -51.05
CA ASN A 792 -78.28 -24.36 -49.83
C ASN A 792 -79.05 -23.79 -48.61
N ASP A 793 -80.31 -23.35 -48.77
CA ASP A 793 -81.24 -23.02 -47.67
C ASP A 793 -82.65 -23.55 -48.03
N PRO A 794 -82.85 -24.87 -48.06
CA PRO A 794 -84.10 -25.48 -48.51
C PRO A 794 -85.25 -25.27 -47.51
N GLY A 795 -84.97 -24.74 -46.31
CA GLY A 795 -85.96 -24.50 -45.25
C GLY A 795 -86.78 -23.23 -45.43
N LYS A 796 -86.39 -22.32 -46.34
CA LYS A 796 -87.10 -21.06 -46.59
C LYS A 796 -87.57 -20.96 -48.03
N ARG A 797 -88.89 -21.05 -48.21
CA ARG A 797 -89.55 -20.80 -49.49
C ARG A 797 -89.54 -19.31 -49.81
N GLN A 798 -88.97 -18.96 -50.95
CA GLN A 798 -88.94 -17.60 -51.50
C GLN A 798 -89.82 -17.52 -52.75
N VAL A 799 -90.08 -16.30 -53.21
CA VAL A 799 -90.88 -16.00 -54.40
C VAL A 799 -90.07 -15.08 -55.31
N GLY A 800 -90.18 -15.28 -56.62
CA GLY A 800 -89.44 -14.49 -57.61
C GLY A 800 -89.66 -15.01 -59.03
N PHE A 801 -88.68 -14.80 -59.90
CA PHE A 801 -88.68 -15.28 -61.29
C PHE A 801 -87.41 -16.08 -61.57
N ILE A 802 -87.49 -16.99 -62.55
CA ILE A 802 -86.31 -17.66 -63.12
C ILE A 802 -85.65 -16.72 -64.13
N ALA A 803 -84.33 -16.50 -64.00
CA ALA A 803 -83.61 -15.53 -64.83
C ALA A 803 -83.60 -15.89 -66.33
N GLN A 804 -83.56 -17.18 -66.66
CA GLN A 804 -83.64 -17.71 -68.03
C GLN A 804 -85.01 -17.41 -68.66
N GLU A 805 -86.11 -17.67 -67.95
CA GLU A 805 -87.48 -17.37 -68.42
C GLU A 805 -87.67 -15.87 -68.64
N MET A 806 -87.15 -15.05 -67.72
CA MET A 806 -87.19 -13.58 -67.84
C MET A 806 -86.31 -13.05 -68.98
N GLN A 807 -85.26 -13.76 -69.40
CA GLN A 807 -84.39 -13.36 -70.50
C GLN A 807 -85.11 -13.39 -71.86
N GLU A 808 -86.05 -14.30 -72.05
CA GLU A 808 -86.84 -14.39 -73.29
C GLU A 808 -87.92 -13.27 -73.39
N VAL A 809 -88.43 -12.82 -72.24
CA VAL A 809 -89.58 -11.89 -72.15
C VAL A 809 -89.15 -10.43 -71.97
N LEU A 810 -88.10 -10.21 -71.17
CA LEU A 810 -87.57 -8.90 -70.81
C LEU A 810 -86.04 -9.00 -70.64
N PRO A 811 -85.28 -9.24 -71.73
CA PRO A 811 -83.82 -9.38 -71.67
C PRO A 811 -83.12 -8.17 -71.05
N GLU A 812 -83.74 -6.99 -71.10
CA GLU A 812 -83.21 -5.72 -70.60
C GLU A 812 -83.04 -5.68 -69.07
N VAL A 813 -83.60 -6.64 -68.32
CA VAL A 813 -83.44 -6.74 -66.85
C VAL A 813 -82.50 -7.86 -66.40
N ILE A 814 -81.92 -8.62 -67.35
CA ILE A 814 -81.01 -9.72 -67.10
C ILE A 814 -79.55 -9.27 -67.29
N SER A 815 -78.65 -9.81 -66.47
CA SER A 815 -77.20 -9.59 -66.59
C SER A 815 -76.43 -10.86 -66.24
N VAL A 816 -75.33 -11.12 -66.92
CA VAL A 816 -74.45 -12.28 -66.65
C VAL A 816 -73.46 -11.89 -65.55
N GLY A 817 -73.38 -12.69 -64.47
CA GLY A 817 -72.38 -12.52 -63.41
C GLY A 817 -71.00 -13.03 -63.82
N GLU A 818 -69.97 -12.74 -63.01
CA GLU A 818 -68.58 -13.20 -63.27
C GLU A 818 -68.45 -14.74 -63.29
N ASP A 819 -69.36 -15.45 -62.60
CA ASP A 819 -69.44 -16.92 -62.55
C ASP A 819 -70.38 -17.53 -63.61
N ASP A 820 -70.64 -16.83 -64.73
CA ASP A 820 -71.61 -17.16 -65.80
C ASP A 820 -73.09 -17.30 -65.38
N TYR A 821 -73.43 -17.22 -64.10
CA TYR A 821 -74.82 -17.24 -63.63
C TYR A 821 -75.61 -16.00 -64.09
N LEU A 822 -76.82 -16.21 -64.60
CA LEU A 822 -77.75 -15.13 -64.91
C LEU A 822 -78.32 -14.51 -63.64
N THR A 823 -78.37 -13.18 -63.62
CA THR A 823 -78.89 -12.34 -62.54
C THR A 823 -80.04 -11.47 -63.06
N LEU A 824 -80.96 -11.08 -62.18
CA LEU A 824 -82.19 -10.36 -62.52
C LEU A 824 -82.35 -9.10 -61.65
N THR A 825 -82.59 -7.95 -62.30
CA THR A 825 -82.87 -6.68 -61.64
C THR A 825 -84.38 -6.47 -61.47
N TYR A 826 -84.93 -6.95 -60.35
CA TYR A 826 -86.38 -6.92 -60.05
C TYR A 826 -87.02 -5.53 -60.13
N ASP A 827 -86.32 -4.48 -59.68
CA ASP A 827 -86.85 -3.11 -59.68
C ASP A 827 -87.25 -2.61 -61.08
N ASN A 828 -86.53 -3.07 -62.12
CA ASN A 828 -86.79 -2.66 -63.50
C ASN A 828 -88.03 -3.35 -64.11
N VAL A 829 -88.60 -4.36 -63.46
CA VAL A 829 -89.87 -4.99 -63.86
C VAL A 829 -91.07 -4.10 -63.47
N VAL A 830 -90.96 -3.32 -62.38
CA VAL A 830 -92.06 -2.50 -61.85
C VAL A 830 -92.62 -1.47 -62.85
N PRO A 831 -91.81 -0.72 -63.62
CA PRO A 831 -92.33 0.17 -64.66
C PRO A 831 -93.12 -0.55 -65.77
N VAL A 832 -92.75 -1.79 -66.08
CA VAL A 832 -93.49 -2.62 -67.07
C VAL A 832 -94.85 -3.01 -66.50
N LEU A 833 -94.90 -3.46 -65.24
CA LEU A 833 -96.16 -3.73 -64.53
C LEU A 833 -97.09 -2.49 -64.51
N VAL A 834 -96.54 -1.30 -64.25
CA VAL A 834 -97.33 -0.05 -64.23
C VAL A 834 -97.94 0.27 -65.60
N ASN A 835 -97.21 0.07 -66.70
CA ASN A 835 -97.77 0.31 -68.04
C ASN A 835 -98.72 -0.82 -68.48
N ALA A 836 -98.45 -2.08 -68.09
CA ALA A 836 -99.37 -3.20 -68.31
C ALA A 836 -100.74 -2.96 -67.65
N ILE A 837 -100.77 -2.47 -66.41
CA ILE A 837 -102.01 -2.11 -65.71
C ILE A 837 -102.75 -0.97 -66.42
N LYS A 838 -102.03 0.02 -67.00
CA LYS A 838 -102.67 1.10 -67.78
C LYS A 838 -103.25 0.59 -69.10
N GLU A 839 -102.52 -0.25 -69.82
CA GLU A 839 -103.00 -0.92 -71.05
C GLU A 839 -104.24 -1.78 -70.73
N GLN A 840 -104.22 -2.52 -69.62
CA GLN A 840 -105.35 -3.31 -69.14
C GLN A 840 -106.55 -2.43 -68.77
N GLN A 841 -106.34 -1.30 -68.08
CA GLN A 841 -107.42 -0.37 -67.75
C GLN A 841 -108.05 0.22 -69.02
N GLN A 842 -107.26 0.55 -70.06
CA GLN A 842 -107.80 1.00 -71.35
C GLN A 842 -108.67 -0.08 -72.03
N GLN A 843 -108.29 -1.36 -71.91
CA GLN A 843 -109.13 -2.46 -72.40
C GLN A 843 -110.43 -2.58 -71.60
N ILE A 844 -110.38 -2.44 -70.27
CA ILE A 844 -111.56 -2.45 -69.40
C ILE A 844 -112.48 -1.28 -69.74
N ASP A 845 -111.96 -0.05 -69.86
CA ASP A 845 -112.74 1.14 -70.21
C ASP A 845 -113.41 1.00 -71.59
N ALA A 846 -112.69 0.44 -72.57
CA ALA A 846 -113.22 0.15 -73.90
C ALA A 846 -114.33 -0.92 -73.87
N GLN A 847 -114.12 -2.01 -73.13
CA GLN A 847 -115.13 -3.05 -72.92
C GLN A 847 -116.36 -2.49 -72.20
N GLN A 848 -116.17 -1.63 -71.20
CA GLN A 848 -117.26 -1.06 -70.41
C GLN A 848 -118.10 -0.06 -71.24
N LYS A 849 -117.44 0.74 -72.10
CA LYS A 849 -118.13 1.57 -73.10
C LYS A 849 -118.87 0.74 -74.16
N GLN A 850 -118.34 -0.43 -74.53
CA GLN A 850 -119.01 -1.36 -75.42
C GLN A 850 -120.22 -2.04 -74.73
N ILE A 851 -120.12 -2.31 -73.43
CA ILE A 851 -121.25 -2.76 -72.60
C ILE A 851 -122.32 -1.67 -72.49
N GLU A 852 -121.98 -0.40 -72.29
CA GLU A 852 -122.96 0.71 -72.32
C GLU A 852 -123.70 0.83 -73.67
N LEU A 853 -122.99 0.63 -74.78
CA LEU A 853 -123.59 0.60 -76.12
C LEU A 853 -124.53 -0.61 -76.30
N LEU A 854 -124.11 -1.80 -75.85
CA LEU A 854 -124.93 -3.00 -75.88
C LEU A 854 -126.14 -2.91 -74.94
N ILE A 855 -126.03 -2.24 -73.79
CA ILE A 855 -127.16 -1.96 -72.90
C ILE A 855 -128.17 -1.05 -73.60
N LYS A 856 -127.73 0.03 -74.26
CA LYS A 856 -128.61 0.89 -75.07
C LYS A 856 -129.26 0.15 -76.24
N GLU A 857 -128.53 -0.77 -76.87
CA GLU A 857 -129.08 -1.61 -77.94
C GLU A 857 -130.15 -2.58 -77.40
N ILE A 858 -129.91 -3.21 -76.24
CA ILE A 858 -130.88 -4.06 -75.54
C ILE A 858 -132.10 -3.27 -75.05
N GLU A 859 -131.92 -2.03 -74.58
CA GLU A 859 -133.05 -1.13 -74.24
C GLU A 859 -133.87 -0.82 -75.49
N SER A 860 -133.24 -0.49 -76.63
CA SER A 860 -133.93 -0.25 -77.90
C SER A 860 -134.65 -1.49 -78.48
N LEU A 861 -134.22 -2.69 -78.07
CA LEU A 861 -134.84 -3.96 -78.45
C LEU A 861 -135.97 -4.38 -77.49
N LYS A 862 -136.09 -3.78 -76.30
CA LYS A 862 -137.22 -3.97 -75.37
C LYS A 862 -138.40 -3.03 -75.64
N GLU A 863 -138.20 -2.00 -76.46
CA GLU A 863 -139.26 -1.11 -76.95
C GLU A 863 -139.91 -1.61 -78.26
N LYS A 864 -139.64 -2.87 -78.65
CA LYS A 864 -140.30 -3.61 -79.73
C LYS A 864 -141.03 -4.83 -79.20
#